data_AF-A0ABD0AFT0-F1
#
_entry.id   AF-A0ABD0AFT0-F1
#
_cell.length_a   1.000
_cell.length_b   1.000
_cell.length_c   1.000
_cell.angle_alpha   90.00
_cell.angle_beta   90.00
_cell.angle_gamma   90.00
#
_symmetry.space_group_name_H-M   'P 1'
#
loop_
_entity.id
_entity.type
_entity.pdbx_description
1 polymer ?
#
loop_
_entity_poly.entity_id
_entity_poly.type
_entity_poly.pdbx_seq_one_letter_code
_entity_poly.pdbx_strand_id
1 'polypeptide(L)'
;MSRLNSYFYDIESLTNAFTLSCYRPDDQRVDIYYLVDDPALNDKDSLDFKKAAARRIREKNQNFKGEIYYYNLCSSAASARLAQTFGVSDAQYVNDPQAPSSFPGQFRPVCDTDQGYQEEEAPYLMGYNSSNYDLTMLAYYFTRAWQPGESGKRDRFSVVTAREMRDFNDELFSRYIGNMRLRLWQDKTMGLVAKNFQMSGRHIDVAQLNERQRRVGLKRLLGMLGWQILESDKLKPGQDYLTSPEELADLIAYNVSDVVNLKELFCHPYYQGQFILKKGLLGQYPDLIYQEDEDSYQAKIGPAFVRKDRLTIDSSSANFARRTICPYGRLKDDRAVSFLYPAASVAEKTGEKQRDILEESRDFFYKLFEDENLRKKFDRVYDYYKQFAGKNFNPSKEYREDYGDQALPVSDLSDVENEDTNLFYYQKDGQPSTCYITFSVGGLHGSEYNRDLYLKDHALWEKKQADLAYVQKLYPDPLDLRKAREVTLPDGRVEKYQTFLTAKATIKLMEQTDPADRGQFWRDFSQDEPTVFKKQGSRVRLDDRYAFTSSDLTNHEDFTSYYPNMLRRLNAFYNDRLGEDRYTAIFERKQELDKKRTDPQYSDEERRMFNIEREGTKLILNSATGAADPREGQVPSSIRMNNRIRSMRIIGQLFTYMIGQAQTYAGARIVSTNTDGLYSVLDADLNRKILAKEAAEIGVEIVPEELYLVSKDSNNRLEASPDLTKILSASGSLACRKDTSPTKSLAHPAIIDWALSRYLLEKRTDLAAPFDRDLGRQILAEAEEAFPNPAHRLRMFQNVLSANHSKERANCIFGRGDAGQLLILQRYNRVFIYQDGLPKAVHLYSAAAKKLTPAMLNKRKKSGEAVIQHDQEALSVLKANGLGNLAKGREATVQKIPNLSPDWSMHVENRAVNLLQAEEQEAILHSLDYDKYLDLVASAYEKNWRNLTTSGPVL
;
A
#
# COMPACT_ATOMS: atom_id res chain seq x y z
N MET A 1 -3.10 28.75 10.23
CA MET A 1 -2.64 27.74 11.20
C MET A 1 -1.82 28.51 12.22
N SER A 2 -2.16 28.40 13.51
CA SER A 2 -1.15 28.67 14.55
C SER A 2 0.08 27.83 14.22
N ARG A 3 1.25 28.44 14.36
CA ARG A 3 2.52 27.85 13.96
C ARG A 3 2.78 26.62 14.85
N LEU A 4 2.86 25.42 14.26
CA LEU A 4 3.12 24.21 15.03
C LEU A 4 4.58 24.21 15.49
N ASN A 5 4.81 24.38 16.79
CA ASN A 5 6.14 24.29 17.37
C ASN A 5 6.62 22.83 17.31
N SER A 6 7.62 22.52 16.48
CA SER A 6 8.08 21.16 16.24
C SER A 6 9.56 21.10 15.92
N TYR A 7 10.27 20.14 16.49
CA TYR A 7 11.68 19.86 16.21
C TYR A 7 11.81 18.53 15.49
N PHE A 8 12.65 18.51 14.46
CA PHE A 8 12.90 17.33 13.64
C PHE A 8 14.27 16.76 13.98
N TYR A 9 14.36 15.47 14.26
CA TYR A 9 15.61 14.86 14.72
C TYR A 9 15.89 13.50 14.08
N ASP A 10 17.17 13.15 14.04
CA ASP A 10 17.69 11.91 13.46
C ASP A 10 19.05 11.57 14.09
N ILE A 11 19.39 10.28 14.19
CA ILE A 11 20.62 9.78 14.83
C ILE A 11 21.42 8.92 13.85
N GLU A 12 22.73 9.13 13.84
CA GLU A 12 23.68 8.26 13.15
C GLU A 12 24.75 7.72 14.10
N SER A 13 25.09 6.43 13.94
CA SER A 13 26.02 5.70 14.81
C SER A 13 27.05 4.93 13.98
N LEU A 14 28.29 5.40 14.03
CA LEU A 14 29.48 4.84 13.39
C LEU A 14 30.45 4.33 14.47
N THR A 15 31.44 3.54 14.07
CA THR A 15 32.43 2.94 14.99
C THR A 15 33.15 3.96 15.87
N ASN A 16 33.46 5.15 15.36
CA ASN A 16 34.21 6.18 16.09
C ASN A 16 33.51 7.56 16.13
N ALA A 17 32.26 7.64 15.67
CA ALA A 17 31.45 8.84 15.76
C ALA A 17 29.96 8.52 15.99
N PHE A 18 29.30 9.33 16.83
CA PHE A 18 27.86 9.29 17.03
C PHE A 18 27.34 10.72 16.89
N THR A 19 26.31 10.92 16.07
CA THR A 19 25.73 12.25 15.80
C THR A 19 24.22 12.24 15.96
N LEU A 20 23.68 13.31 16.54
CA LEU A 20 22.25 13.60 16.57
C LEU A 20 22.06 15.03 16.09
N SER A 21 21.30 15.19 15.01
CA SER A 21 20.88 16.50 14.50
C SER A 21 19.46 16.78 14.95
N CYS A 22 19.19 18.01 15.39
CA CYS A 22 17.88 18.47 15.81
C CYS A 22 17.56 19.82 15.16
N TYR A 23 16.76 19.80 14.09
CA TYR A 23 16.33 20.98 13.37
C TYR A 23 15.11 21.62 14.01
N ARG A 24 15.19 22.93 14.26
CA ARG A 24 14.19 23.77 14.90
C ARG A 24 13.78 24.82 13.85
N PRO A 25 12.77 24.54 13.01
CA PRO A 25 12.43 25.40 11.88
C PRO A 25 12.00 26.78 12.34
N ASP A 26 11.32 26.86 13.49
CA ASP A 26 10.77 28.13 13.95
C ASP A 26 11.82 29.15 14.38
N ASP A 27 12.89 28.63 14.96
CA ASP A 27 14.09 29.34 15.36
C ASP A 27 15.09 29.51 14.19
N GLN A 28 14.82 28.88 13.04
CA GLN A 28 15.78 28.68 11.95
C GLN A 28 17.16 28.25 12.46
N ARG A 29 17.21 27.17 13.26
CA ARG A 29 18.49 26.63 13.75
C ARG A 29 18.55 25.11 13.72
N VAL A 30 19.75 24.57 13.68
CA VAL A 30 20.01 23.15 13.94
C VAL A 30 20.98 23.00 15.11
N ASP A 31 20.57 22.18 16.08
CA ASP A 31 21.39 21.78 17.21
C ASP A 31 22.03 20.42 16.87
N ILE A 32 23.36 20.35 16.83
CA ILE A 32 24.14 19.16 16.47
C ILE A 32 24.85 18.65 17.71
N TYR A 33 24.46 17.47 18.16
CA TYR A 33 25.08 16.77 19.27
C TYR A 33 26.00 15.68 18.72
N TYR A 34 27.24 15.58 19.22
CA TYR A 34 28.19 14.58 18.73
C TYR A 34 29.09 14.02 19.81
N LEU A 35 29.46 12.74 19.63
CA LEU A 35 30.58 12.06 20.28
C LEU A 35 31.56 11.64 19.21
N VAL A 36 32.85 11.83 19.49
CA VAL A 36 33.92 11.40 18.60
C VAL A 36 35.05 10.85 19.46
N ASP A 37 35.43 9.60 19.21
CA ASP A 37 36.42 8.92 20.04
C ASP A 37 37.86 9.37 19.73
N ASP A 38 38.11 9.83 18.49
CA ASP A 38 39.37 10.42 18.07
C ASP A 38 39.25 11.96 17.97
N PRO A 39 39.88 12.73 18.89
CA PRO A 39 39.87 14.20 18.83
C PRO A 39 40.48 14.79 17.56
N ALA A 40 41.26 14.04 16.78
CA ALA A 40 41.77 14.55 15.50
C ALA A 40 40.65 14.79 14.48
N LEU A 41 39.57 14.00 14.53
CA LEU A 41 38.44 14.08 13.60
C LEU A 41 37.61 15.37 13.76
N ASN A 42 37.62 15.99 14.93
CA ASN A 42 36.96 17.27 15.16
C ASN A 42 37.95 18.40 15.45
N ASP A 43 39.23 18.20 15.10
CA ASP A 43 40.33 19.12 15.37
C ASP A 43 40.32 19.62 16.83
N LYS A 44 40.22 18.69 17.78
CA LYS A 44 40.12 18.95 19.22
C LYS A 44 39.00 19.94 19.55
N ASP A 45 37.87 19.78 18.88
CA ASP A 45 36.66 20.59 19.02
C ASP A 45 36.85 22.08 18.64
N SER A 46 37.73 22.36 17.67
CA SER A 46 38.11 23.71 17.26
C SER A 46 36.97 24.51 16.61
N LEU A 47 37.12 25.83 16.65
CA LEU A 47 36.23 26.75 15.93
C LEU A 47 36.36 26.59 14.41
N ASP A 48 37.55 26.22 13.91
CA ASP A 48 37.80 26.08 12.49
C ASP A 48 37.11 24.85 11.90
N PHE A 49 37.12 23.71 12.62
CA PHE A 49 36.30 22.56 12.27
C PHE A 49 34.81 22.94 12.21
N LYS A 50 34.29 23.63 13.24
CA LYS A 50 32.88 24.06 13.28
C LYS A 50 32.52 24.96 12.09
N LYS A 51 33.39 25.90 11.69
CA LYS A 51 33.21 26.72 10.49
C LYS A 51 33.22 25.89 9.20
N ALA A 52 34.12 24.92 9.09
CA ALA A 52 34.21 24.03 7.94
C ALA A 52 32.96 23.14 7.82
N ALA A 53 32.55 22.50 8.92
CA ALA A 53 31.32 21.71 9.00
C ALA A 53 30.08 22.56 8.70
N ALA A 54 29.99 23.80 9.20
CA ALA A 54 28.90 24.71 8.91
C ALA A 54 28.82 25.08 7.42
N ARG A 55 29.96 25.30 6.77
CA ARG A 55 30.03 25.50 5.31
C ARG A 55 29.52 24.25 4.59
N ARG A 56 29.98 23.07 5.01
CA ARG A 56 29.61 21.80 4.41
C ARG A 56 28.11 21.50 4.52
N ILE A 57 27.52 21.77 5.69
CA ILE A 57 26.07 21.66 5.92
C ILE A 57 25.30 22.53 4.92
N ARG A 58 25.69 23.81 4.77
CA ARG A 58 25.02 24.76 3.86
C ARG A 58 25.21 24.38 2.38
N GLU A 59 26.39 23.86 2.00
CA GLU A 59 26.65 23.35 0.65
C GLU A 59 25.73 22.19 0.29
N LYS A 60 25.51 21.26 1.23
CA LYS A 60 24.70 20.07 1.01
C LYS A 60 23.19 20.33 1.16
N ASN A 61 22.79 21.30 1.97
CA ASN A 61 21.40 21.53 2.36
C ASN A 61 20.92 22.92 1.93
N GLN A 62 20.57 23.08 0.65
CA GLN A 62 20.18 24.37 0.07
C GLN A 62 18.92 24.98 0.69
N ASN A 63 18.04 24.15 1.25
CA ASN A 63 16.85 24.57 1.99
C ASN A 63 17.14 25.04 3.43
N PHE A 64 18.38 24.94 3.91
CA PHE A 64 18.76 25.39 5.25
C PHE A 64 19.69 26.60 5.19
N LYS A 65 19.23 27.71 5.77
CA LYS A 65 20.00 28.98 5.89
C LYS A 65 20.18 29.44 7.33
N GLY A 66 19.83 28.57 8.28
CA GLY A 66 19.75 28.89 9.69
C GLY A 66 21.10 28.91 10.42
N GLU A 67 20.98 29.12 11.74
CA GLU A 67 22.10 29.05 12.68
C GLU A 67 22.44 27.60 13.05
N ILE A 68 23.72 27.33 13.30
CA ILE A 68 24.22 25.99 13.58
C ILE A 68 24.92 25.99 14.94
N TYR A 69 24.46 25.13 15.84
CA TYR A 69 25.01 25.00 17.18
C TYR A 69 25.61 23.60 17.37
N TYR A 70 26.78 23.55 17.99
CA TYR A 70 27.56 22.33 18.18
C TYR A 70 27.66 22.01 19.67
N TYR A 71 27.30 20.78 20.03
CA TYR A 71 27.25 20.30 21.41
C TYR A 71 28.04 18.99 21.54
N ASN A 72 29.27 19.11 22.05
CA ASN A 72 30.13 17.96 22.30
C ASN A 72 29.65 17.18 23.54
N LEU A 73 29.11 15.99 23.29
CA LEU A 73 28.49 15.13 24.30
C LEU A 73 29.50 14.53 25.31
N CYS A 74 30.81 14.68 25.09
CA CYS A 74 31.82 14.41 26.11
C CYS A 74 31.72 15.40 27.30
N SER A 75 31.00 16.51 27.15
CA SER A 75 30.74 17.46 28.24
C SER A 75 29.43 17.18 28.95
N SER A 76 29.44 17.29 30.28
CA SER A 76 28.24 17.17 31.12
C SER A 76 27.16 18.19 30.73
N ALA A 77 27.58 19.43 30.39
CA ALA A 77 26.66 20.50 29.99
C ALA A 77 25.90 20.20 28.68
N ALA A 78 26.59 19.70 27.65
CA ALA A 78 25.95 19.30 26.39
C ALA A 78 24.97 18.13 26.62
N SER A 79 25.38 17.14 27.40
CA SER A 79 24.53 15.99 27.75
C SER A 79 23.31 16.38 28.57
N ALA A 80 23.45 17.34 29.49
CA ALA A 80 22.34 17.89 30.27
C ALA A 80 21.37 18.66 29.36
N ARG A 81 21.88 19.43 28.39
CA ARG A 81 21.06 20.13 27.40
C ARG A 81 20.26 19.15 26.53
N LEU A 82 20.89 18.07 26.08
CA LEU A 82 20.20 17.02 25.32
C LEU A 82 19.08 16.39 26.16
N ALA A 83 19.37 16.07 27.43
CA ALA A 83 18.41 15.54 28.40
C ALA A 83 17.24 16.50 28.65
N GLN A 84 17.48 17.80 28.77
CA GLN A 84 16.43 18.82 28.92
C GLN A 84 15.58 19.00 27.65
N THR A 85 16.16 18.80 26.47
CA THR A 85 15.48 19.01 25.19
C THR A 85 14.56 17.83 24.85
N PHE A 86 15.06 16.60 25.00
CA PHE A 86 14.30 15.38 24.67
C PHE A 86 13.52 14.81 25.85
N GLY A 87 13.90 15.21 27.07
CA GLY A 87 13.44 14.65 28.33
C GLY A 87 14.10 13.31 28.66
N VAL A 88 14.30 13.00 29.93
CA VAL A 88 14.66 11.66 30.40
C VAL A 88 14.06 11.44 31.78
N SER A 89 13.39 10.30 31.95
CA SER A 89 12.88 9.86 33.24
C SER A 89 12.65 8.37 33.18
N ASP A 90 12.92 7.69 34.29
CA ASP A 90 12.56 6.30 34.55
C ASP A 90 11.36 6.18 35.52
N ALA A 91 10.60 7.26 35.71
CA ALA A 91 9.37 7.21 36.51
C ALA A 91 8.39 6.19 35.95
N GLN A 92 7.64 5.50 36.82
CA GLN A 92 6.65 4.52 36.37
C GLN A 92 5.46 5.17 35.64
N TYR A 93 5.15 6.42 35.99
CA TYR A 93 4.12 7.27 35.38
C TYR A 93 4.66 8.68 35.21
N VAL A 94 5.43 8.94 34.16
CA VAL A 94 6.08 10.25 33.96
C VAL A 94 5.09 11.42 33.85
N ASN A 95 3.85 11.14 33.43
CA ASN A 95 2.77 12.11 33.36
C ASN A 95 2.42 12.69 34.73
N ASP A 96 2.60 11.95 35.82
CA ASP A 96 2.51 12.49 37.17
C ASP A 96 3.82 13.21 37.52
N PRO A 97 3.84 14.54 37.67
CA PRO A 97 5.06 15.27 38.01
C PRO A 97 5.66 14.88 39.36
N GLN A 98 4.87 14.27 40.25
CA GLN A 98 5.32 13.79 41.57
C GLN A 98 5.87 12.36 41.54
N ALA A 99 5.73 11.65 40.41
CA ALA A 99 6.24 10.29 40.31
C ALA A 99 7.77 10.26 40.46
N PRO A 100 8.30 9.37 41.33
CA PRO A 100 9.73 9.34 41.59
C PRO A 100 10.49 8.87 40.34
N SER A 101 11.57 9.58 40.02
CA SER A 101 12.56 9.20 39.02
C SER A 101 13.95 9.19 39.65
N SER A 102 14.84 8.29 39.18
CA SER A 102 16.25 8.34 39.53
C SER A 102 16.96 9.50 38.84
N PHE A 103 16.47 10.00 37.70
CA PHE A 103 17.04 11.15 37.01
C PHE A 103 16.70 12.49 37.70
N PRO A 104 17.54 13.53 37.53
CA PRO A 104 17.25 14.89 37.99
C PRO A 104 15.90 15.43 37.46
N GLY A 105 15.14 16.12 38.31
CA GLY A 105 13.80 16.63 37.97
C GLY A 105 13.79 17.58 36.77
N GLN A 106 14.85 18.38 36.59
CA GLN A 106 15.01 19.27 35.43
C GLN A 106 15.13 18.53 34.08
N PHE A 107 15.36 17.21 34.10
CA PHE A 107 15.40 16.39 32.91
C PHE A 107 14.04 15.75 32.59
N ARG A 108 13.05 15.81 33.48
CA ARG A 108 11.74 15.20 33.25
C ARG A 108 11.18 15.68 31.91
N PRO A 109 10.70 14.78 31.02
CA PRO A 109 10.00 15.22 29.82
C PRO A 109 8.75 15.97 30.22
N VAL A 110 8.56 17.15 29.63
CA VAL A 110 7.28 17.85 29.68
C VAL A 110 6.25 16.98 28.97
N CYS A 111 5.11 16.74 29.60
CA CYS A 111 4.05 15.89 29.06
C CYS A 111 2.89 16.75 28.54
N ASP A 112 2.22 16.30 27.47
CA ASP A 112 1.00 16.92 26.94
C ASP A 112 -0.19 16.88 27.93
N THR A 113 -0.05 16.12 29.02
CA THR A 113 -1.00 16.05 30.12
C THR A 113 -0.62 16.90 31.33
N ASP A 114 0.49 17.65 31.26
CA ASP A 114 0.91 18.52 32.37
C ASP A 114 -0.08 19.69 32.56
N GLN A 115 -0.29 20.09 33.81
CA GLN A 115 -1.15 21.23 34.10
C GLN A 115 -0.54 22.50 33.50
N GLY A 116 -1.32 23.21 32.67
CA GLY A 116 -0.87 24.42 31.99
C GLY A 116 -0.02 24.19 30.74
N TYR A 117 0.08 22.95 30.24
CA TYR A 117 0.74 22.65 28.97
C TYR A 117 0.21 23.53 27.83
N GLN A 118 1.12 24.19 27.11
CA GLN A 118 0.83 24.96 25.89
C GLN A 118 1.69 24.42 24.75
N GLU A 119 1.07 24.06 23.64
CA GLU A 119 1.75 23.47 22.48
C GLU A 119 2.64 24.46 21.73
N GLU A 120 2.35 25.75 21.84
CA GLU A 120 3.13 26.84 21.28
C GLU A 120 4.48 26.99 21.99
N GLU A 121 4.55 26.65 23.28
CA GLU A 121 5.75 26.75 24.11
C GLU A 121 6.54 25.44 24.14
N ALA A 122 5.85 24.31 24.01
CA ALA A 122 6.38 22.96 24.16
C ALA A 122 6.43 22.19 22.83
N PRO A 123 7.59 22.08 22.16
CA PRO A 123 7.70 21.52 20.81
C PRO A 123 7.35 20.03 20.73
N TYR A 124 6.66 19.61 19.68
CA TYR A 124 6.64 18.19 19.31
C TYR A 124 8.02 17.75 18.83
N LEU A 125 8.45 16.54 19.18
CA LEU A 125 9.74 15.95 18.80
C LEU A 125 9.49 14.90 17.72
N MET A 126 9.88 15.20 16.49
CA MET A 126 9.52 14.44 15.30
C MET A 126 10.74 13.74 14.70
N GLY A 127 10.68 12.41 14.63
CA GLY A 127 11.68 11.62 13.91
C GLY A 127 11.04 10.71 12.87
N TYR A 128 11.83 10.08 12.01
CA TYR A 128 11.32 9.18 10.97
C TYR A 128 11.70 7.73 11.28
N ASN A 129 10.71 6.87 11.55
CA ASN A 129 10.94 5.52 12.08
C ASN A 129 11.68 5.53 13.44
N SER A 130 11.57 6.67 14.15
CA SER A 130 12.33 6.96 15.36
C SER A 130 11.84 6.23 16.59
N SER A 131 10.57 5.82 16.57
CA SER A 131 10.00 5.01 17.64
C SER A 131 10.80 3.73 17.84
N ASN A 132 11.22 3.06 16.77
CA ASN A 132 11.95 1.81 16.85
C ASN A 132 13.46 2.01 17.14
N TYR A 133 14.13 2.90 16.41
CA TYR A 133 15.59 3.06 16.48
C TYR A 133 16.04 4.22 17.36
N ASP A 134 15.76 5.48 16.99
CA ASP A 134 16.37 6.65 17.64
C ASP A 134 16.04 6.75 19.14
N LEU A 135 14.77 6.53 19.52
CA LEU A 135 14.38 6.53 20.93
C LEU A 135 15.03 5.39 21.72
N THR A 136 15.33 4.27 21.05
CA THR A 136 16.06 3.15 21.65
C THR A 136 17.52 3.51 21.90
N MET A 137 18.15 4.18 20.93
CA MET A 137 19.52 4.70 21.06
C MET A 137 19.61 5.77 22.16
N LEU A 138 18.67 6.71 22.23
CA LEU A 138 18.63 7.74 23.28
C LEU A 138 18.43 7.15 24.68
N ALA A 139 17.53 6.19 24.83
CA ALA A 139 17.30 5.54 26.13
C ALA A 139 18.56 4.84 26.65
N TYR A 140 19.29 4.17 25.75
CA TYR A 140 20.59 3.59 26.06
C TYR A 140 21.59 4.68 26.43
N TYR A 141 21.80 5.68 25.55
CA TYR A 141 22.73 6.80 25.77
C TYR A 141 22.54 7.45 27.14
N PHE A 142 21.32 7.91 27.46
CA PHE A 142 21.07 8.62 28.72
C PHE A 142 21.33 7.74 29.96
N THR A 143 21.01 6.45 29.89
CA THR A 143 21.23 5.53 31.01
C THR A 143 22.73 5.26 31.26
N ARG A 144 23.56 5.37 30.21
CA ARG A 144 25.01 5.23 30.29
C ARG A 144 25.69 6.54 30.70
N ALA A 145 25.23 7.66 30.15
CA ALA A 145 25.76 8.99 30.41
C ALA A 145 25.45 9.48 31.83
N TRP A 146 24.28 9.13 32.38
CA TRP A 146 23.84 9.54 33.72
C TRP A 146 23.72 8.33 34.64
N GLN A 147 24.73 8.14 35.49
CA GLN A 147 24.86 7.00 36.39
C GLN A 147 24.46 7.38 37.82
N PRO A 148 24.02 6.42 38.65
CA PRO A 148 23.75 6.67 40.05
C PRO A 148 24.99 7.23 40.77
N GLY A 149 24.85 8.39 41.40
CA GLY A 149 25.78 8.93 42.38
C GLY A 149 25.56 8.34 43.78
N GLU A 150 26.16 8.93 44.81
CA GLU A 150 26.06 8.47 46.20
C GLU A 150 24.63 8.51 46.75
N SER A 151 23.82 9.46 46.28
CA SER A 151 22.40 9.62 46.62
C SER A 151 21.50 8.56 45.97
N GLY A 152 22.04 7.71 45.10
CA GLY A 152 21.28 6.81 44.23
C GLY A 152 20.57 7.50 43.06
N LYS A 153 20.62 8.84 42.98
CA LYS A 153 20.13 9.60 41.82
C LYS A 153 21.13 9.49 40.67
N ARG A 154 20.63 9.45 39.43
CA ARG A 154 21.41 9.47 38.20
C ARG A 154 21.89 10.87 37.86
N ASP A 155 22.65 11.48 38.75
CA ASP A 155 23.21 12.83 38.64
C ASP A 155 24.73 12.83 38.36
N ARG A 156 25.39 11.66 38.44
CA ARG A 156 26.79 11.50 38.07
C ARG A 156 26.95 11.31 36.57
N PHE A 157 27.53 12.31 35.92
CA PHE A 157 27.88 12.23 34.50
C PHE A 157 29.07 11.30 34.26
N SER A 158 28.94 10.43 33.27
CA SER A 158 30.01 9.58 32.72
C SER A 158 30.06 9.79 31.21
N VAL A 159 31.26 9.97 30.68
CA VAL A 159 31.45 10.08 29.22
C VAL A 159 31.12 8.73 28.58
N VAL A 160 30.25 8.75 27.57
CA VAL A 160 29.94 7.60 26.70
C VAL A 160 30.80 7.70 25.45
N THR A 161 31.31 6.58 24.94
CA THR A 161 32.10 6.58 23.69
C THR A 161 31.22 6.31 22.48
N ALA A 162 31.64 6.77 21.30
CA ALA A 162 30.97 6.43 20.06
C ALA A 162 31.02 4.92 19.78
N ARG A 163 32.14 4.26 20.11
CA ARG A 163 32.25 2.79 20.02
C ARG A 163 31.19 2.05 20.83
N GLU A 164 30.92 2.50 22.06
CA GLU A 164 29.88 1.89 22.92
C GLU A 164 28.49 2.03 22.27
N MET A 165 28.18 3.20 21.73
CA MET A 165 26.92 3.41 20.99
C MET A 165 26.84 2.53 19.74
N ARG A 166 27.96 2.31 19.04
CA ARG A 166 28.01 1.45 17.86
C ARG A 166 27.82 -0.03 18.19
N ASP A 167 28.46 -0.52 19.26
CA ASP A 167 28.29 -1.90 19.71
C ASP A 167 26.83 -2.21 20.03
N PHE A 168 26.13 -1.27 20.67
CA PHE A 168 24.69 -1.37 20.91
C PHE A 168 23.89 -1.36 19.61
N ASN A 169 24.19 -0.44 18.69
CA ASN A 169 23.59 -0.41 17.35
C ASN A 169 23.71 -1.76 16.63
N ASP A 170 24.90 -2.35 16.61
CA ASP A 170 25.14 -3.62 15.92
C ASP A 170 24.37 -4.78 16.55
N GLU A 171 24.19 -4.76 17.88
CA GLU A 171 23.28 -5.69 18.56
C GLU A 171 21.83 -5.52 18.09
N LEU A 172 21.34 -4.28 18.00
CA LEU A 172 19.98 -3.99 17.53
C LEU A 172 19.74 -4.54 16.11
N PHE A 173 20.64 -4.26 15.17
CA PHE A 173 20.48 -4.69 13.78
C PHE A 173 20.70 -6.19 13.58
N SER A 174 21.53 -6.84 14.42
CA SER A 174 21.81 -8.28 14.29
C SER A 174 20.75 -9.18 14.94
N ARG A 175 20.15 -8.75 16.07
CA ARG A 175 19.22 -9.59 16.87
C ARG A 175 17.80 -9.04 16.95
N TYR A 176 17.62 -7.73 16.86
CA TYR A 176 16.36 -7.05 17.19
C TYR A 176 15.78 -6.18 16.08
N ILE A 177 16.24 -6.32 14.83
CA ILE A 177 15.88 -5.41 13.71
C ILE A 177 14.36 -5.21 13.54
N GLY A 178 13.56 -6.23 13.81
CA GLY A 178 12.09 -6.17 13.71
C GLY A 178 11.40 -5.43 14.85
N ASN A 179 12.02 -5.33 16.03
CA ASN A 179 11.53 -4.62 17.21
C ASN A 179 12.70 -4.36 18.18
N MET A 180 13.40 -3.25 17.95
CA MET A 180 14.67 -2.92 18.62
C MET A 180 14.48 -2.62 20.10
N ARG A 181 13.29 -2.15 20.50
CA ARG A 181 12.94 -1.86 21.89
C ARG A 181 12.94 -3.07 22.80
N LEU A 182 12.76 -4.27 22.26
CA LEU A 182 12.82 -5.51 23.06
C LEU A 182 14.16 -5.66 23.78
N ARG A 183 15.24 -5.13 23.19
CA ARG A 183 16.56 -5.13 23.82
C ARG A 183 16.58 -4.34 25.13
N LEU A 184 15.79 -3.28 25.24
CA LEU A 184 15.73 -2.44 26.44
C LEU A 184 14.99 -3.13 27.59
N TRP A 185 14.16 -4.13 27.33
CA TRP A 185 13.40 -4.82 28.40
C TRP A 185 14.29 -5.65 29.34
N GLN A 186 15.55 -5.86 28.95
CA GLN A 186 16.57 -6.47 29.81
C GLN A 186 17.06 -5.53 30.92
N ASP A 187 16.83 -4.21 30.77
CA ASP A 187 17.15 -3.20 31.77
C ASP A 187 15.90 -2.37 32.07
N LYS A 188 15.37 -2.51 33.30
CA LYS A 188 14.15 -1.82 33.73
C LYS A 188 14.25 -0.29 33.56
N THR A 189 15.41 0.31 33.81
CA THR A 189 15.62 1.76 33.67
C THR A 189 15.49 2.16 32.21
N MET A 190 16.23 1.49 31.32
CA MET A 190 16.21 1.80 29.89
C MET A 190 14.82 1.60 29.28
N GLY A 191 14.13 0.51 29.67
CA GLY A 191 12.77 0.24 29.26
C GLY A 191 11.78 1.33 29.70
N LEU A 192 11.93 1.85 30.93
CA LEU A 192 11.10 2.95 31.44
C LEU A 192 11.41 4.28 30.74
N VAL A 193 12.68 4.61 30.49
CA VAL A 193 13.06 5.80 29.72
C VAL A 193 12.44 5.78 28.33
N ALA A 194 12.61 4.68 27.59
CA ALA A 194 12.02 4.54 26.25
C ALA A 194 10.49 4.63 26.27
N LYS A 195 9.85 4.04 27.28
CA LYS A 195 8.40 4.13 27.46
C LYS A 195 7.97 5.57 27.76
N ASN A 196 8.72 6.30 28.58
CA ASN A 196 8.37 7.65 29.01
C ASN A 196 8.48 8.69 27.88
N PHE A 197 9.33 8.46 26.88
CA PHE A 197 9.28 9.24 25.63
C PHE A 197 7.88 9.20 25.00
N GLN A 198 7.27 8.01 24.91
CA GLN A 198 5.93 7.88 24.34
C GLN A 198 4.85 8.40 25.29
N MET A 199 4.97 8.11 26.58
CA MET A 199 3.99 8.54 27.58
C MET A 199 3.90 10.06 27.69
N SER A 200 4.95 10.80 27.33
CA SER A 200 4.92 12.26 27.24
C SER A 200 3.94 12.82 26.20
N GLY A 201 3.56 12.02 25.20
CA GLY A 201 2.68 12.45 24.10
C GLY A 201 3.33 13.38 23.06
N ARG A 202 4.59 13.80 23.27
CA ARG A 202 5.28 14.77 22.41
C ARG A 202 6.23 14.17 21.37
N HIS A 203 6.70 12.94 21.59
CA HIS A 203 7.55 12.23 20.63
C HIS A 203 6.70 11.56 19.57
N ILE A 204 6.84 11.98 18.31
CA ILE A 204 6.03 11.57 17.17
C ILE A 204 6.90 10.89 16.12
N ASP A 205 6.57 9.64 15.77
CA ASP A 205 7.14 8.98 14.61
C ASP A 205 6.37 9.35 13.33
N VAL A 206 6.96 10.23 12.52
CA VAL A 206 6.35 10.76 11.29
C VAL A 206 6.03 9.65 10.29
N ALA A 207 6.78 8.53 10.29
CA ALA A 207 6.50 7.41 9.40
C ALA A 207 5.13 6.76 9.69
N GLN A 208 4.67 6.78 10.95
CA GLN A 208 3.38 6.19 11.33
C GLN A 208 2.17 7.04 10.93
N LEU A 209 2.36 8.33 10.63
CA LEU A 209 1.31 9.17 10.08
C LEU A 209 0.87 8.71 8.68
N ASN A 210 1.72 7.95 7.99
CA ASN A 210 1.40 7.30 6.72
C ASN A 210 1.38 5.79 6.85
N GLU A 211 0.33 5.24 7.46
CA GLU A 211 0.22 3.81 7.77
C GLU A 211 0.40 2.88 6.54
N ARG A 212 0.04 3.35 5.34
CA ARG A 212 0.20 2.60 4.08
C ARG A 212 1.65 2.51 3.62
N GLN A 213 2.45 3.55 3.89
CA GLN A 213 3.84 3.65 3.44
C GLN A 213 4.84 3.72 4.61
N ARG A 214 4.42 3.38 5.84
CA ARG A 214 5.24 3.45 7.08
C ARG A 214 6.55 2.65 7.04
N ARG A 215 6.69 1.72 6.09
CA ARG A 215 7.90 0.90 5.88
C ARG A 215 8.78 1.41 4.74
N VAL A 216 8.36 2.46 4.04
CA VAL A 216 9.15 3.08 2.97
C VAL A 216 10.19 3.99 3.60
N GLY A 217 11.42 3.95 3.10
CA GLY A 217 12.49 4.83 3.57
C GLY A 217 12.23 6.28 3.20
N LEU A 218 12.61 7.19 4.12
CA LEU A 218 12.45 8.65 3.98
C LEU A 218 12.93 9.15 2.61
N LYS A 219 14.13 8.74 2.19
CA LYS A 219 14.77 9.12 0.93
C LYS A 219 13.92 8.86 -0.31
N ARG A 220 13.15 7.76 -0.33
CA ARG A 220 12.26 7.46 -1.46
C ARG A 220 11.08 8.45 -1.51
N LEU A 221 10.47 8.74 -0.36
CA LEU A 221 9.35 9.68 -0.27
C LEU A 221 9.78 11.11 -0.60
N LEU A 222 10.95 11.52 -0.10
CA LEU A 222 11.58 12.80 -0.46
C LEU A 222 11.85 12.89 -1.95
N GLY A 223 12.46 11.84 -2.52
CA GLY A 223 12.71 11.72 -3.95
C GLY A 223 11.45 11.92 -4.79
N MET A 224 10.36 11.23 -4.41
CA MET A 224 9.05 11.36 -5.06
C MET A 224 8.55 12.81 -5.01
N LEU A 225 8.66 13.47 -3.86
CA LEU A 225 8.20 14.85 -3.69
C LEU A 225 9.16 15.92 -4.27
N GLY A 226 10.21 15.52 -4.98
CA GLY A 226 11.17 16.45 -5.60
C GLY A 226 12.23 17.01 -4.65
N TRP A 227 12.32 16.48 -3.42
CA TRP A 227 13.33 16.87 -2.44
C TRP A 227 14.63 16.07 -2.61
N GLN A 228 15.66 16.46 -1.87
CA GLN A 228 16.99 15.88 -2.01
C GLN A 228 17.02 14.40 -1.64
N ILE A 229 17.79 13.61 -2.40
CA ILE A 229 18.14 12.23 -2.09
C ILE A 229 19.63 12.18 -1.79
N LEU A 230 20.00 12.43 -0.54
CA LEU A 230 21.39 12.33 -0.08
C LEU A 230 21.58 11.04 0.70
N GLU A 231 22.57 10.22 0.34
CA GLU A 231 23.02 9.05 1.10
C GLU A 231 24.48 9.23 1.52
N SER A 232 24.86 8.61 2.64
CA SER A 232 26.24 8.57 3.13
C SER A 232 26.88 7.23 2.82
N ASP A 233 28.06 7.25 2.18
CA ASP A 233 28.85 6.05 1.92
C ASP A 233 29.30 5.39 3.24
N LYS A 234 29.49 6.16 4.31
CA LYS A 234 29.94 5.66 5.62
C LYS A 234 28.89 4.86 6.38
N LEU A 235 27.65 4.82 5.90
CA LEU A 235 26.60 3.97 6.47
C LEU A 235 26.50 2.60 5.78
N LYS A 236 27.35 2.34 4.78
CA LYS A 236 27.43 1.03 4.13
C LYS A 236 28.09 0.00 5.05
N PRO A 237 27.68 -1.29 4.98
CA PRO A 237 28.30 -2.35 5.77
C PRO A 237 29.83 -2.38 5.59
N GLY A 238 30.58 -2.27 6.69
CA GLY A 238 32.05 -2.28 6.70
C GLY A 238 32.73 -0.95 6.34
N GLN A 239 31.98 0.14 6.22
CA GLN A 239 32.49 1.49 5.95
C GLN A 239 32.20 2.49 7.08
N ASP A 240 31.80 2.01 8.24
CA ASP A 240 31.34 2.79 9.40
C ASP A 240 32.47 3.40 10.24
N TYR A 241 33.66 3.60 9.65
CA TYR A 241 34.80 4.22 10.30
C TYR A 241 35.20 5.52 9.58
N LEU A 242 35.31 6.61 10.35
CA LEU A 242 35.75 7.92 9.86
C LEU A 242 37.26 8.07 10.01
N THR A 243 37.90 8.67 9.01
CA THR A 243 39.37 8.79 8.89
C THR A 243 39.84 10.24 8.79
N SER A 244 38.93 11.20 8.59
CA SER A 244 39.30 12.62 8.49
C SER A 244 38.19 13.56 9.00
N PRO A 245 38.53 14.83 9.33
CA PRO A 245 37.54 15.84 9.70
C PRO A 245 36.49 16.13 8.62
N GLU A 246 36.87 16.03 7.35
CA GLU A 246 35.96 16.21 6.22
C GLU A 246 34.89 15.11 6.20
N GLU A 247 35.26 13.86 6.50
CA GLU A 247 34.29 12.75 6.57
C GLU A 247 33.30 12.93 7.73
N LEU A 248 33.74 13.49 8.86
CA LEU A 248 32.85 13.86 9.96
C LEU A 248 31.91 15.02 9.58
N ALA A 249 32.43 16.05 8.92
CA ALA A 249 31.62 17.15 8.40
C ALA A 249 30.57 16.68 7.37
N ASP A 250 30.93 15.70 6.53
CA ASP A 250 30.01 15.05 5.58
C ASP A 250 28.92 14.24 6.27
N LEU A 251 29.27 13.45 7.29
CA LEU A 251 28.30 12.72 8.10
C LEU A 251 27.30 13.68 8.77
N ILE A 252 27.79 14.75 9.39
CA ILE A 252 26.94 15.77 10.02
C ILE A 252 26.04 16.42 8.97
N ALA A 253 26.57 16.82 7.81
CA ALA A 253 25.78 17.43 6.75
C ALA A 253 24.68 16.49 6.21
N TYR A 254 24.96 15.18 6.14
CA TYR A 254 23.98 14.16 5.82
C TYR A 254 22.89 14.03 6.88
N ASN A 255 23.25 13.92 8.17
CA ASN A 255 22.28 13.81 9.26
C ASN A 255 21.42 15.09 9.39
N VAL A 256 21.98 16.27 9.10
CA VAL A 256 21.20 17.52 8.94
C VAL A 256 20.24 17.45 7.74
N SER A 257 20.63 16.83 6.63
CA SER A 257 19.74 16.67 5.46
C SER A 257 18.48 15.90 5.81
N ASP A 258 18.59 14.81 6.58
CA ASP A 258 17.43 14.00 6.99
C ASP A 258 16.42 14.83 7.77
N VAL A 259 16.86 15.64 8.74
CA VAL A 259 15.94 16.42 9.60
C VAL A 259 15.35 17.64 8.90
N VAL A 260 16.13 18.32 8.05
CA VAL A 260 15.62 19.48 7.29
C VAL A 260 14.63 19.02 6.23
N ASN A 261 14.88 17.90 5.56
CA ASN A 261 13.97 17.37 4.56
C ASN A 261 12.79 16.60 5.17
N LEU A 262 12.93 16.00 6.37
CA LEU A 262 11.81 15.42 7.12
C LEU A 262 10.73 16.47 7.41
N LYS A 263 11.13 17.70 7.73
CA LYS A 263 10.20 18.83 7.83
C LYS A 263 9.40 19.01 6.54
N GLU A 264 10.03 18.93 5.37
CA GLU A 264 9.34 19.09 4.09
C GLU A 264 8.37 17.94 3.79
N LEU A 265 8.71 16.70 4.18
CA LEU A 265 7.77 15.59 4.13
C LEU A 265 6.58 15.82 5.06
N PHE A 266 6.82 16.26 6.30
CA PHE A 266 5.77 16.53 7.27
C PHE A 266 4.85 17.67 6.84
N CYS A 267 5.38 18.69 6.15
CA CYS A 267 4.59 19.78 5.56
C CYS A 267 3.68 19.35 4.41
N HIS A 268 3.86 18.14 3.85
CA HIS A 268 2.95 17.63 2.83
C HIS A 268 1.51 17.52 3.41
N PRO A 269 0.46 17.98 2.68
CA PRO A 269 -0.91 18.06 3.20
C PRO A 269 -1.45 16.77 3.82
N TYR A 270 -1.07 15.62 3.28
CA TYR A 270 -1.45 14.32 3.85
C TYR A 270 -0.91 14.10 5.28
N TYR A 271 0.36 14.42 5.54
CA TYR A 271 0.98 14.22 6.87
C TYR A 271 0.42 15.22 7.89
N GLN A 272 0.30 16.50 7.52
CA GLN A 272 -0.38 17.52 8.33
C GLN A 272 -1.82 17.11 8.66
N GLY A 273 -2.57 16.66 7.65
CA GLY A 273 -3.96 16.24 7.82
C GLY A 273 -4.09 15.10 8.81
N GLN A 274 -3.23 14.08 8.72
CA GLN A 274 -3.23 12.95 9.67
C GLN A 274 -2.83 13.37 11.09
N PHE A 275 -1.84 14.26 11.23
CA PHE A 275 -1.43 14.80 12.53
C PHE A 275 -2.58 15.55 13.21
N ILE A 276 -3.16 16.53 12.51
CA ILE A 276 -4.24 17.38 13.02
C ILE A 276 -5.48 16.54 13.36
N LEU A 277 -5.84 15.60 12.49
CA LEU A 277 -6.96 14.70 12.71
C LEU A 277 -6.78 13.86 13.97
N LYS A 278 -5.65 13.17 14.13
CA LYS A 278 -5.41 12.28 15.28
C LYS A 278 -5.26 13.07 16.58
N LYS A 279 -4.67 14.26 16.52
CA LYS A 279 -4.66 15.22 17.64
C LYS A 279 -6.08 15.64 18.04
N GLY A 280 -6.93 15.97 17.07
CA GLY A 280 -8.34 16.30 17.31
C GLY A 280 -9.10 15.15 17.99
N LEU A 281 -8.87 13.91 17.54
CA LEU A 281 -9.47 12.72 18.17
C LEU A 281 -9.02 12.53 19.62
N LEU A 282 -7.74 12.75 19.94
CA LEU A 282 -7.23 12.69 21.31
C LEU A 282 -7.87 13.74 22.22
N GLY A 283 -8.13 14.94 21.70
CA GLY A 283 -8.84 15.99 22.43
C GLY A 283 -10.33 15.70 22.60
N GLN A 284 -10.98 15.12 21.60
CA GLN A 284 -12.41 14.79 21.62
C GLN A 284 -12.75 13.59 22.53
N TYR A 285 -11.83 12.62 22.66
CA TYR A 285 -12.04 11.38 23.41
C TYR A 285 -10.97 11.22 24.52
N PRO A 286 -11.18 11.81 25.71
CA PRO A 286 -10.22 11.72 26.83
C PRO A 286 -9.94 10.28 27.28
N ASP A 287 -10.86 9.35 27.06
CA ASP A 287 -10.73 7.91 27.33
C ASP A 287 -9.63 7.20 26.52
N LEU A 288 -9.11 7.87 25.48
CA LEU A 288 -7.91 7.44 24.75
C LEU A 288 -6.61 7.66 25.54
N ILE A 289 -6.62 8.59 26.51
CA ILE A 289 -5.46 9.05 27.28
C ILE A 289 -5.56 8.63 28.75
N TYR A 290 -6.73 8.69 29.35
CA TYR A 290 -6.93 8.51 30.78
C TYR A 290 -7.54 7.15 31.13
N GLN A 291 -7.40 6.76 32.39
CA GLN A 291 -7.99 5.56 32.98
C GLN A 291 -9.50 5.74 33.19
N GLU A 292 -10.20 4.63 33.35
CA GLU A 292 -11.60 4.61 33.76
C GLU A 292 -11.75 5.21 35.16
N ASP A 293 -12.82 5.97 35.38
CA ASP A 293 -13.25 6.32 36.72
C ASP A 293 -14.01 5.13 37.36
N GLU A 294 -13.63 4.67 38.54
CA GLU A 294 -14.23 3.44 39.09
C GLU A 294 -15.74 3.60 39.40
N ASP A 295 -16.16 4.85 39.66
CA ASP A 295 -17.53 5.21 39.99
C ASP A 295 -18.40 5.51 38.74
N SER A 296 -17.78 5.67 37.56
CA SER A 296 -18.49 6.00 36.32
C SER A 296 -17.75 5.49 35.07
N TYR A 297 -18.44 5.02 34.03
CA TYR A 297 -17.77 4.59 32.77
C TYR A 297 -17.24 5.79 31.93
N GLN A 298 -16.63 6.77 32.59
CA GLN A 298 -16.04 7.98 32.03
C GLN A 298 -14.53 8.01 32.27
N ALA A 299 -13.86 8.96 31.62
CA ALA A 299 -12.43 9.16 31.79
C ALA A 299 -12.12 9.93 33.07
N LYS A 300 -11.24 9.39 33.91
CA LYS A 300 -10.70 10.08 35.08
C LYS A 300 -9.58 11.02 34.66
N ILE A 301 -9.92 12.27 34.31
CA ILE A 301 -8.97 13.22 33.72
C ILE A 301 -7.98 13.71 34.78
N GLY A 302 -6.69 13.51 34.52
CA GLY A 302 -5.61 14.10 35.31
C GLY A 302 -4.25 13.45 35.03
N PRO A 303 -3.14 14.15 35.31
CA PRO A 303 -1.79 13.65 35.02
C PRO A 303 -1.47 12.32 35.72
N ALA A 304 -2.01 12.11 36.93
CA ALA A 304 -1.85 10.86 37.70
C ALA A 304 -2.70 9.68 37.17
N PHE A 305 -3.67 9.95 36.31
CA PHE A 305 -4.64 8.98 35.82
C PHE A 305 -4.43 8.63 34.34
N VAL A 306 -3.28 8.96 33.78
CA VAL A 306 -2.92 8.55 32.42
C VAL A 306 -2.79 7.02 32.36
N ARG A 307 -3.41 6.40 31.36
CA ARG A 307 -3.38 4.94 31.20
C ARG A 307 -2.05 4.47 30.61
N LYS A 308 -1.54 3.32 31.07
CA LYS A 308 -0.23 2.76 30.66
C LYS A 308 -0.10 2.51 29.16
N ASP A 309 -1.22 2.31 28.50
CA ASP A 309 -1.33 1.96 27.11
C ASP A 309 -1.86 3.14 26.28
N ARG A 310 -1.87 4.39 26.80
CA ARG A 310 -2.47 5.59 26.16
C ARG A 310 -2.17 5.70 24.66
N LEU A 311 -3.11 6.28 23.92
CA LEU A 311 -2.85 6.62 22.53
C LEU A 311 -2.07 7.94 22.42
N THR A 312 -1.36 8.04 21.31
CA THR A 312 -0.54 9.17 20.86
C THR A 312 -0.88 9.47 19.40
N ILE A 313 -0.47 10.62 18.88
CA ILE A 313 -0.82 11.06 17.51
C ILE A 313 -0.33 10.05 16.45
N ASP A 314 0.79 9.38 16.69
CA ASP A 314 1.36 8.35 15.82
C ASP A 314 0.80 6.93 16.06
N SER A 315 -0.22 6.78 16.92
CA SER A 315 -0.96 5.53 17.10
C SER A 315 -1.75 5.16 15.84
N SER A 316 -1.95 3.86 15.61
CA SER A 316 -2.68 3.38 14.43
C SER A 316 -4.16 3.74 14.46
N SER A 317 -4.74 3.94 13.28
CA SER A 317 -6.16 4.25 13.12
C SER A 317 -7.06 3.13 13.66
N ALA A 318 -6.58 1.88 13.61
CA ALA A 318 -7.22 0.74 14.26
C ALA A 318 -7.22 0.87 15.79
N ASN A 319 -6.17 1.41 16.42
CA ASN A 319 -6.19 1.67 17.86
C ASN A 319 -7.18 2.77 18.24
N PHE A 320 -7.23 3.86 17.46
CA PHE A 320 -8.22 4.92 17.64
C PHE A 320 -9.65 4.34 17.57
N ALA A 321 -9.99 3.60 16.53
CA ALA A 321 -11.32 3.01 16.40
C ALA A 321 -11.67 2.07 17.56
N ARG A 322 -10.78 1.14 17.92
CA ARG A 322 -10.99 0.18 19.03
C ARG A 322 -11.35 0.89 20.32
N ARG A 323 -10.55 1.89 20.68
CA ARG A 323 -10.66 2.53 21.99
C ARG A 323 -11.69 3.62 22.05
N THR A 324 -11.95 4.32 20.94
CA THR A 324 -13.09 5.22 20.90
C THR A 324 -14.38 4.42 21.08
N ILE A 325 -14.55 3.28 20.42
CA ILE A 325 -15.79 2.49 20.50
C ILE A 325 -15.91 1.74 21.84
N CYS A 326 -14.80 1.14 22.32
CA CYS A 326 -14.78 0.41 23.58
C CYS A 326 -13.47 0.72 24.35
N PRO A 327 -13.46 1.78 25.18
CA PRO A 327 -12.23 2.30 25.80
C PRO A 327 -11.65 1.44 26.93
N TYR A 328 -12.52 0.86 27.77
CA TYR A 328 -12.11 0.22 29.02
C TYR A 328 -12.48 -1.26 29.13
N GLY A 329 -13.22 -1.80 28.15
CA GLY A 329 -13.72 -3.17 28.19
C GLY A 329 -13.46 -3.95 26.92
N ARG A 330 -14.30 -4.95 26.70
CA ARG A 330 -14.42 -5.66 25.43
C ARG A 330 -15.88 -5.86 25.09
N LEU A 331 -16.18 -5.92 23.79
CA LEU A 331 -17.49 -6.26 23.28
C LEU A 331 -17.61 -7.76 23.01
N LYS A 332 -18.84 -8.28 23.05
CA LYS A 332 -19.17 -9.69 22.84
C LYS A 332 -19.60 -9.95 21.40
N ASP A 333 -18.86 -10.80 20.69
CA ASP A 333 -19.17 -11.28 19.32
C ASP A 333 -20.38 -12.23 19.32
N ASP A 334 -20.92 -12.53 18.14
CA ASP A 334 -21.93 -13.57 17.97
C ASP A 334 -21.33 -14.97 18.10
N ARG A 335 -22.16 -15.94 18.51
CA ARG A 335 -21.73 -17.33 18.72
C ARG A 335 -21.24 -17.97 17.42
N ALA A 336 -21.88 -17.63 16.31
CA ALA A 336 -21.58 -18.11 14.97
C ALA A 336 -22.00 -17.08 13.92
N VAL A 337 -21.52 -17.26 12.69
CA VAL A 337 -22.01 -16.52 11.53
C VAL A 337 -23.49 -16.83 11.30
N SER A 338 -24.29 -15.78 11.19
CA SER A 338 -25.72 -15.80 10.88
C SER A 338 -26.02 -14.85 9.73
N PHE A 339 -27.00 -15.19 8.90
CA PHE A 339 -27.47 -14.33 7.80
C PHE A 339 -28.77 -13.60 8.13
N LEU A 340 -29.20 -13.65 9.39
CA LEU A 340 -30.36 -12.90 9.89
C LEU A 340 -30.07 -11.39 9.92
N TYR A 341 -30.94 -10.61 9.30
CA TYR A 341 -30.83 -9.16 9.19
C TYR A 341 -32.21 -8.47 9.27
N PRO A 342 -32.34 -7.33 9.97
CA PRO A 342 -31.34 -6.74 10.88
C PRO A 342 -31.15 -7.58 12.16
N ALA A 343 -30.32 -7.14 13.11
CA ALA A 343 -30.21 -7.79 14.41
C ALA A 343 -31.55 -7.78 15.17
N ALA A 344 -31.80 -8.77 16.03
CA ALA A 344 -33.10 -8.95 16.70
C ALA A 344 -33.52 -7.71 17.50
N SER A 345 -32.59 -7.10 18.23
CA SER A 345 -32.82 -5.88 18.99
C SER A 345 -33.13 -4.66 18.11
N VAL A 346 -32.58 -4.60 16.90
CA VAL A 346 -32.86 -3.52 15.94
C VAL A 346 -34.22 -3.75 15.28
N ALA A 347 -34.54 -5.00 14.90
CA ALA A 347 -35.84 -5.39 14.38
C ALA A 347 -36.97 -5.03 15.36
N GLU A 348 -36.81 -5.37 16.64
CA GLU A 348 -37.77 -5.03 17.70
C GLU A 348 -37.94 -3.51 17.87
N LYS A 349 -36.83 -2.74 17.89
CA LYS A 349 -36.87 -1.28 18.02
C LYS A 349 -37.52 -0.56 16.84
N THR A 350 -37.36 -1.09 15.63
CA THR A 350 -37.83 -0.47 14.38
C THR A 350 -39.17 -1.00 13.90
N GLY A 351 -39.67 -2.11 14.47
CA GLY A 351 -40.86 -2.82 13.99
C GLY A 351 -40.62 -3.62 12.70
N GLU A 352 -39.36 -3.76 12.26
CA GLU A 352 -38.99 -4.57 11.11
C GLU A 352 -38.98 -6.07 11.45
N LYS A 353 -39.14 -6.93 10.44
CA LYS A 353 -38.97 -8.39 10.60
C LYS A 353 -37.52 -8.77 10.32
N GLN A 354 -36.97 -9.71 11.10
CA GLN A 354 -35.70 -10.35 10.75
C GLN A 354 -35.88 -11.28 9.55
N ARG A 355 -34.90 -11.25 8.65
CA ARG A 355 -34.89 -11.95 7.36
C ARG A 355 -33.57 -12.69 7.19
N ASP A 356 -33.59 -13.90 6.62
CA ASP A 356 -32.36 -14.61 6.25
C ASP A 356 -31.95 -14.22 4.83
N ILE A 357 -30.92 -13.37 4.73
CA ILE A 357 -30.54 -12.75 3.44
C ILE A 357 -29.96 -13.79 2.48
N LEU A 358 -29.37 -14.88 2.97
CA LEU A 358 -28.88 -15.94 2.08
C LEU A 358 -30.06 -16.66 1.42
N GLU A 359 -31.09 -17.02 2.18
CA GLU A 359 -32.30 -17.63 1.64
C GLU A 359 -33.05 -16.66 0.71
N GLU A 360 -33.19 -15.38 1.09
CA GLU A 360 -33.83 -14.36 0.24
C GLU A 360 -33.10 -14.16 -1.08
N SER A 361 -31.77 -14.22 -1.10
CA SER A 361 -31.00 -14.09 -2.35
C SER A 361 -31.25 -15.25 -3.31
N ARG A 362 -31.46 -16.47 -2.80
CA ARG A 362 -31.85 -17.63 -3.60
C ARG A 362 -33.27 -17.49 -4.12
N ASP A 363 -34.20 -17.14 -3.25
CA ASP A 363 -35.61 -16.96 -3.61
C ASP A 363 -35.79 -15.84 -4.64
N PHE A 364 -35.02 -14.75 -4.51
CA PHE A 364 -34.92 -13.68 -5.49
C PHE A 364 -34.49 -14.21 -6.87
N PHE A 365 -33.39 -14.97 -6.93
CA PHE A 365 -32.90 -15.51 -8.21
C PHE A 365 -33.90 -16.49 -8.83
N TYR A 366 -34.52 -17.35 -8.01
CA TYR A 366 -35.48 -18.37 -8.45
C TYR A 366 -36.78 -17.77 -8.96
N LYS A 367 -37.17 -16.60 -8.43
CA LYS A 367 -38.31 -15.81 -8.91
C LYS A 367 -38.03 -15.18 -10.27
N LEU A 368 -36.78 -14.83 -10.57
CA LEU A 368 -36.41 -14.28 -11.88
C LEU A 368 -36.28 -15.36 -12.96
N PHE A 369 -35.85 -16.57 -12.60
CA PHE A 369 -35.51 -17.63 -13.55
C PHE A 369 -36.10 -18.99 -13.17
N GLU A 370 -36.88 -19.57 -14.09
CA GLU A 370 -37.44 -20.92 -13.97
C GLU A 370 -36.48 -22.02 -14.47
N ASP A 371 -35.43 -21.67 -15.23
CA ASP A 371 -34.46 -22.61 -15.80
C ASP A 371 -33.58 -23.26 -14.70
N GLU A 372 -33.71 -24.58 -14.56
CA GLU A 372 -32.96 -25.40 -13.60
C GLU A 372 -31.44 -25.34 -13.79
N ASN A 373 -30.93 -25.16 -15.01
CA ASN A 373 -29.50 -25.02 -15.25
C ASN A 373 -28.98 -23.66 -14.77
N LEU A 374 -29.78 -22.60 -14.88
CA LEU A 374 -29.42 -21.28 -14.32
C LEU A 374 -29.45 -21.31 -12.79
N ARG A 375 -30.49 -21.93 -12.21
CA ARG A 375 -30.61 -22.12 -10.75
C ARG A 375 -29.39 -22.83 -10.17
N LYS A 376 -28.96 -23.93 -10.79
CA LYS A 376 -27.73 -24.65 -10.41
C LYS A 376 -26.47 -23.79 -10.44
N LYS A 377 -26.38 -22.77 -11.31
CA LYS A 377 -25.23 -21.85 -11.33
C LYS A 377 -25.22 -20.93 -10.11
N PHE A 378 -26.39 -20.45 -9.69
CA PHE A 378 -26.54 -19.67 -8.46
C PHE A 378 -26.38 -20.55 -7.22
N ASP A 379 -26.83 -21.81 -7.24
CA ASP A 379 -26.67 -22.76 -6.13
C ASP A 379 -25.21 -22.92 -5.72
N ARG A 380 -24.26 -22.89 -6.66
CA ARG A 380 -22.82 -22.89 -6.34
C ARG A 380 -22.41 -21.74 -5.42
N VAL A 381 -22.97 -20.55 -5.66
CA VAL A 381 -22.72 -19.36 -4.82
C VAL A 381 -23.44 -19.48 -3.49
N TYR A 382 -24.68 -19.96 -3.49
CA TYR A 382 -25.46 -20.21 -2.29
C TYR A 382 -24.75 -21.23 -1.39
N ASP A 383 -24.35 -22.38 -1.92
CA ASP A 383 -23.67 -23.46 -1.20
C ASP A 383 -22.31 -22.99 -0.66
N TYR A 384 -21.56 -22.22 -1.46
CA TYR A 384 -20.33 -21.57 -1.00
C TYR A 384 -20.56 -20.73 0.26
N TYR A 385 -21.59 -19.88 0.30
CA TYR A 385 -21.88 -19.08 1.49
C TYR A 385 -22.56 -19.87 2.61
N LYS A 386 -23.33 -20.90 2.29
CA LYS A 386 -23.97 -21.77 3.29
C LYS A 386 -22.94 -22.47 4.17
N GLN A 387 -21.75 -22.77 3.64
CA GLN A 387 -20.64 -23.33 4.42
C GLN A 387 -20.22 -22.48 5.63
N PHE A 388 -20.54 -21.18 5.66
CA PHE A 388 -20.22 -20.31 6.80
C PHE A 388 -21.30 -20.30 7.89
N ALA A 389 -22.56 -20.58 7.53
CA ALA A 389 -23.69 -20.50 8.46
C ALA A 389 -23.49 -21.41 9.67
N GLY A 390 -23.72 -20.88 10.87
CA GLY A 390 -23.62 -21.66 12.11
C GLY A 390 -22.19 -22.00 12.55
N LYS A 391 -21.15 -21.51 11.85
CA LYS A 391 -19.75 -21.72 12.22
C LYS A 391 -19.15 -20.51 12.94
N ASN A 392 -18.15 -20.78 13.78
CA ASN A 392 -17.38 -19.75 14.48
C ASN A 392 -16.03 -19.52 13.78
N PHE A 393 -15.69 -18.26 13.53
CA PHE A 393 -14.42 -17.78 12.98
C PHE A 393 -13.72 -16.79 13.92
N ASN A 394 -14.14 -16.72 15.18
CA ASN A 394 -13.48 -15.93 16.21
C ASN A 394 -12.48 -16.83 16.97
N PRO A 395 -11.16 -16.73 16.68
CA PRO A 395 -10.14 -17.58 17.32
C PRO A 395 -9.74 -17.13 18.72
N SER A 396 -10.37 -16.08 19.26
CA SER A 396 -9.91 -15.43 20.48
C SER A 396 -10.11 -16.29 21.73
N LYS A 397 -9.35 -15.98 22.77
CA LYS A 397 -9.56 -16.58 24.10
C LYS A 397 -10.85 -16.03 24.71
N GLU A 398 -11.11 -14.74 24.49
CA GLU A 398 -12.24 -13.98 24.97
C GLU A 398 -13.57 -14.57 24.48
N TYR A 399 -13.67 -14.98 23.22
CA TYR A 399 -14.86 -15.70 22.70
C TYR A 399 -15.16 -16.97 23.51
N ARG A 400 -14.14 -17.76 23.85
CA ARG A 400 -14.32 -18.98 24.65
C ARG A 400 -14.77 -18.66 26.07
N GLU A 401 -14.28 -17.57 26.65
CA GLU A 401 -14.72 -17.07 27.95
C GLU A 401 -16.18 -16.58 27.92
N ASP A 402 -16.59 -15.91 26.84
CA ASP A 402 -17.94 -15.33 26.71
C ASP A 402 -19.05 -16.39 26.50
N TYR A 403 -18.68 -17.57 25.99
CA TYR A 403 -19.61 -18.66 25.67
C TYR A 403 -19.43 -19.95 26.49
N GLY A 404 -18.30 -20.15 27.17
CA GLY A 404 -18.06 -21.34 27.99
C GLY A 404 -18.32 -22.65 27.23
N ASP A 405 -19.13 -23.54 27.81
CA ASP A 405 -19.51 -24.83 27.22
C ASP A 405 -20.32 -24.70 25.92
N GLN A 406 -20.89 -23.52 25.64
CA GLN A 406 -21.62 -23.24 24.40
C GLN A 406 -20.70 -22.79 23.26
N ALA A 407 -19.41 -22.55 23.53
CA ALA A 407 -18.46 -22.10 22.52
C ALA A 407 -18.33 -23.11 21.38
N LEU A 408 -18.40 -22.63 20.14
CA LEU A 408 -18.22 -23.48 18.97
C LEU A 408 -16.73 -23.57 18.59
N PRO A 409 -16.28 -24.71 18.01
CA PRO A 409 -14.93 -24.83 17.52
C PRO A 409 -14.65 -23.76 16.44
N VAL A 410 -13.43 -23.23 16.47
CA VAL A 410 -12.98 -22.25 15.48
C VAL A 410 -12.78 -22.97 14.16
N SER A 411 -13.46 -22.50 13.12
CA SER A 411 -13.35 -23.01 11.76
C SER A 411 -12.18 -22.34 11.02
N ASP A 412 -11.44 -23.10 10.22
CA ASP A 412 -10.41 -22.56 9.35
C ASP A 412 -11.01 -22.13 8.00
N LEU A 413 -10.52 -21.02 7.46
CA LEU A 413 -10.87 -20.58 6.11
C LEU A 413 -10.25 -21.46 5.03
N SER A 414 -9.18 -22.21 5.35
CA SER A 414 -8.63 -23.21 4.44
C SER A 414 -9.59 -24.37 4.17
N ASP A 415 -10.50 -24.63 5.10
CA ASP A 415 -11.44 -25.76 5.05
C ASP A 415 -12.71 -25.43 4.25
N VAL A 416 -12.85 -24.17 3.84
CA VAL A 416 -13.92 -23.75 2.93
C VAL A 416 -13.56 -24.22 1.52
N GLU A 417 -14.45 -25.03 0.94
CA GLU A 417 -14.27 -25.53 -0.42
C GLU A 417 -14.30 -24.34 -1.39
N ASN A 418 -13.17 -24.08 -2.03
CA ASN A 418 -13.03 -23.03 -3.03
C ASN A 418 -13.49 -23.57 -4.39
N GLU A 419 -14.80 -23.57 -4.60
CA GLU A 419 -15.41 -23.84 -5.89
C GLU A 419 -15.34 -22.63 -6.83
N ASP A 420 -15.83 -22.81 -8.07
CA ASP A 420 -16.03 -21.71 -9.01
C ASP A 420 -17.19 -20.81 -8.55
N THR A 421 -16.85 -19.66 -7.97
CA THR A 421 -17.80 -18.65 -7.51
C THR A 421 -18.00 -17.51 -8.51
N ASN A 422 -17.60 -17.69 -9.77
CA ASN A 422 -17.92 -16.74 -10.83
C ASN A 422 -19.36 -16.95 -11.30
N LEU A 423 -20.09 -15.86 -11.52
CA LEU A 423 -21.47 -15.88 -12.00
C LEU A 423 -21.63 -14.78 -13.04
N PHE A 424 -22.27 -15.07 -14.17
CA PHE A 424 -22.69 -14.00 -15.09
C PHE A 424 -23.92 -13.30 -14.53
N TYR A 425 -24.07 -12.01 -14.81
CA TYR A 425 -25.40 -11.41 -14.69
C TYR A 425 -26.26 -11.89 -15.86
N TYR A 426 -27.51 -12.24 -15.60
CA TYR A 426 -28.43 -12.80 -16.59
C TYR A 426 -29.49 -11.81 -17.04
N GLN A 427 -29.78 -11.76 -18.33
CA GLN A 427 -30.88 -10.99 -18.90
C GLN A 427 -32.21 -11.70 -18.66
N LYS A 428 -33.34 -11.02 -18.92
CA LYS A 428 -34.70 -11.54 -18.68
C LYS A 428 -35.00 -12.87 -19.39
N ASP A 429 -34.36 -13.13 -20.52
CA ASP A 429 -34.50 -14.36 -21.30
C ASP A 429 -33.61 -15.52 -20.79
N GLY A 430 -32.83 -15.30 -19.73
CA GLY A 430 -31.91 -16.26 -19.15
C GLY A 430 -30.53 -16.31 -19.83
N GLN A 431 -30.28 -15.50 -20.87
CA GLN A 431 -28.98 -15.45 -21.50
C GLN A 431 -27.96 -14.69 -20.63
N PRO A 432 -26.69 -15.14 -20.57
CA PRO A 432 -25.65 -14.41 -19.86
C PRO A 432 -25.37 -13.08 -20.55
N SER A 433 -25.24 -12.02 -19.75
CA SER A 433 -24.73 -10.73 -20.21
C SER A 433 -23.22 -10.79 -20.49
N THR A 434 -22.66 -9.68 -20.95
CA THR A 434 -21.20 -9.49 -21.08
C THR A 434 -20.53 -9.25 -19.72
N CYS A 435 -21.29 -9.12 -18.64
CA CYS A 435 -20.80 -8.80 -17.32
C CYS A 435 -20.87 -10.01 -16.38
N TYR A 436 -19.84 -10.16 -15.55
CA TYR A 436 -19.78 -11.21 -14.54
C TYR A 436 -19.37 -10.67 -13.19
N ILE A 437 -19.56 -11.49 -12.17
CA ILE A 437 -19.24 -11.20 -10.79
C ILE A 437 -18.56 -12.40 -10.14
N THR A 438 -17.58 -12.14 -9.28
CA THR A 438 -16.88 -13.15 -8.49
C THR A 438 -17.18 -12.94 -7.01
N PHE A 439 -17.77 -13.95 -6.37
CA PHE A 439 -18.05 -13.95 -4.93
C PHE A 439 -16.84 -14.49 -4.15
N SER A 440 -16.52 -13.90 -3.00
CA SER A 440 -15.44 -14.42 -2.15
C SER A 440 -15.57 -14.02 -0.70
N VAL A 441 -14.85 -14.71 0.20
CA VAL A 441 -14.71 -14.28 1.61
C VAL A 441 -14.21 -12.84 1.74
N GLY A 442 -13.39 -12.37 0.78
CA GLY A 442 -12.73 -11.07 0.84
C GLY A 442 -13.58 -9.91 0.33
N GLY A 443 -14.59 -10.17 -0.50
CA GLY A 443 -15.39 -9.15 -1.17
C GLY A 443 -15.90 -9.60 -2.53
N LEU A 444 -16.70 -8.72 -3.13
CA LEU A 444 -17.34 -8.88 -4.43
C LEU A 444 -16.56 -8.07 -5.47
N HIS A 445 -16.27 -8.69 -6.61
CA HIS A 445 -15.63 -8.02 -7.75
C HIS A 445 -16.32 -8.41 -9.05
N GLY A 446 -16.78 -7.42 -9.81
CA GLY A 446 -17.39 -7.65 -11.12
C GLY A 446 -16.74 -6.78 -12.20
N SER A 447 -16.76 -7.30 -13.42
CA SER A 447 -16.24 -6.63 -14.62
C SER A 447 -16.89 -7.20 -15.87
N GLU A 448 -16.68 -6.52 -16.98
CA GLU A 448 -17.04 -7.02 -18.31
C GLU A 448 -15.94 -7.94 -18.86
N TYR A 449 -16.32 -8.91 -19.71
CA TYR A 449 -15.38 -9.71 -20.49
C TYR A 449 -15.58 -9.48 -21.98
N ASN A 450 -14.54 -9.76 -22.77
CA ASN A 450 -14.54 -9.60 -24.21
C ASN A 450 -15.32 -10.73 -24.89
N ARG A 451 -16.66 -10.65 -24.82
CA ARG A 451 -17.58 -11.66 -25.37
C ARG A 451 -17.38 -11.89 -26.86
N ASP A 452 -17.15 -10.82 -27.63
CA ASP A 452 -16.98 -10.93 -29.08
C ASP A 452 -15.73 -11.71 -29.46
N LEU A 453 -14.62 -11.51 -28.75
CA LEU A 453 -13.41 -12.30 -28.95
C LEU A 453 -13.63 -13.76 -28.53
N TYR A 454 -14.28 -13.98 -27.38
CA TYR A 454 -14.60 -15.33 -26.91
C TYR A 454 -15.47 -16.10 -27.92
N LEU A 455 -16.57 -15.50 -28.40
CA LEU A 455 -17.47 -16.14 -29.37
C LEU A 455 -16.75 -16.47 -30.68
N LYS A 456 -15.86 -15.59 -31.14
CA LYS A 456 -15.04 -15.84 -32.34
C LYS A 456 -14.05 -16.98 -32.14
N ASP A 457 -13.33 -16.98 -31.02
CA ASP A 457 -12.38 -18.06 -30.71
C ASP A 457 -13.11 -19.40 -30.55
N HIS A 458 -14.28 -19.40 -29.92
CA HIS A 458 -15.13 -20.59 -29.80
C HIS A 458 -15.59 -21.11 -31.17
N ALA A 459 -16.08 -20.24 -32.05
CA ALA A 459 -16.46 -20.62 -33.41
C ALA A 459 -15.26 -21.17 -34.22
N LEU A 460 -14.05 -20.62 -34.03
CA LEU A 460 -12.82 -21.16 -34.63
C LEU A 460 -12.48 -22.54 -34.10
N TRP A 461 -12.70 -22.80 -32.82
CA TRP A 461 -12.53 -24.12 -32.22
C TRP A 461 -13.56 -25.13 -32.74
N GLU A 462 -14.84 -24.76 -32.82
CA GLU A 462 -15.90 -25.60 -33.41
C GLU A 462 -15.57 -25.97 -34.86
N LYS A 463 -15.05 -25.00 -35.62
CA LYS A 463 -14.60 -25.24 -37.00
C LYS A 463 -13.45 -26.25 -37.06
N LYS A 464 -12.46 -26.17 -36.15
CA LYS A 464 -11.36 -27.15 -36.08
C LYS A 464 -11.86 -28.56 -35.75
N GLN A 465 -12.85 -28.67 -34.86
CA GLN A 465 -13.48 -29.95 -34.53
C GLN A 465 -14.24 -30.53 -35.74
N ALA A 466 -15.00 -29.69 -36.44
CA ALA A 466 -15.69 -30.10 -37.67
C ALA A 466 -14.71 -30.51 -38.79
N ASP A 467 -13.63 -29.75 -38.97
CA ASP A 467 -12.56 -30.07 -39.92
C ASP A 467 -11.91 -31.43 -39.57
N LEU A 468 -11.59 -31.68 -38.28
CA LEU A 468 -11.04 -32.96 -37.84
C LEU A 468 -12.02 -34.12 -38.09
N ALA A 469 -13.29 -33.95 -37.75
CA ALA A 469 -14.32 -34.97 -37.97
C ALA A 469 -14.49 -35.29 -39.46
N TYR A 470 -14.43 -34.27 -40.34
CA TYR A 470 -14.42 -34.46 -41.78
C TYR A 470 -13.19 -35.24 -42.24
N VAL A 471 -12.00 -34.86 -41.77
CA VAL A 471 -10.75 -35.53 -42.13
C VAL A 471 -10.71 -36.97 -41.63
N GLN A 472 -11.21 -37.26 -40.43
CA GLN A 472 -11.35 -38.63 -39.90
C GLN A 472 -12.31 -39.48 -40.73
N LYS A 473 -13.36 -38.87 -41.30
CA LYS A 473 -14.28 -39.54 -42.21
C LYS A 473 -13.63 -39.85 -43.57
N LEU A 474 -12.79 -38.94 -44.08
CA LEU A 474 -12.07 -39.11 -45.34
C LEU A 474 -10.88 -40.07 -45.21
N TYR A 475 -10.19 -40.04 -44.08
CA TYR A 475 -9.05 -40.89 -43.74
C TYR A 475 -9.30 -41.59 -42.39
N PRO A 476 -10.01 -42.73 -42.38
CA PRO A 476 -10.27 -43.46 -41.13
C PRO A 476 -8.99 -43.91 -40.40
N ASP A 477 -7.95 -44.33 -41.14
CA ASP A 477 -6.60 -44.55 -40.59
C ASP A 477 -5.76 -43.27 -40.73
N PRO A 478 -5.27 -42.66 -39.61
CA PRO A 478 -4.43 -41.48 -39.67
C PRO A 478 -3.12 -41.69 -40.46
N LEU A 479 -2.67 -42.94 -40.65
CA LEU A 479 -1.50 -43.25 -41.49
C LEU A 479 -1.74 -42.88 -42.95
N ASP A 480 -2.98 -42.98 -43.43
CA ASP A 480 -3.34 -42.65 -44.81
C ASP A 480 -3.29 -41.14 -45.03
N LEU A 481 -3.80 -40.35 -44.09
CA LEU A 481 -3.61 -38.90 -44.09
C LEU A 481 -2.11 -38.53 -44.04
N ARG A 482 -1.35 -39.22 -43.19
CA ARG A 482 0.10 -38.98 -43.05
C ARG A 482 0.87 -39.23 -44.35
N LYS A 483 0.42 -40.20 -45.15
CA LYS A 483 0.96 -40.53 -46.49
C LYS A 483 0.46 -39.57 -47.57
N ALA A 484 -0.81 -39.14 -47.50
CA ALA A 484 -1.40 -38.15 -48.40
C ALA A 484 -0.77 -36.75 -48.24
N ARG A 485 -0.18 -36.46 -47.06
CA ARG A 485 0.51 -35.22 -46.67
C ARG A 485 -0.39 -33.99 -46.52
N GLU A 486 -1.39 -33.85 -47.37
CA GLU A 486 -2.33 -32.72 -47.40
C GLU A 486 -3.75 -33.21 -47.64
N VAL A 487 -4.73 -32.41 -47.20
CA VAL A 487 -6.16 -32.67 -47.39
C VAL A 487 -6.85 -31.38 -47.80
N THR A 488 -7.77 -31.48 -48.77
CA THR A 488 -8.65 -30.36 -49.14
C THR A 488 -9.94 -30.46 -48.33
N LEU A 489 -10.26 -29.41 -47.59
CA LEU A 489 -11.45 -29.29 -46.76
C LEU A 489 -12.68 -28.87 -47.60
N PRO A 490 -13.92 -29.02 -47.07
CA PRO A 490 -15.14 -28.67 -47.79
C PRO A 490 -15.24 -27.20 -48.23
N ASP A 491 -14.52 -26.30 -47.56
CA ASP A 491 -14.45 -24.88 -47.88
C ASP A 491 -13.33 -24.53 -48.89
N GLY A 492 -12.66 -25.54 -49.46
CA GLY A 492 -11.61 -25.38 -50.45
C GLY A 492 -10.22 -25.12 -49.88
N ARG A 493 -10.05 -24.99 -48.55
CA ARG A 493 -8.73 -24.86 -47.92
C ARG A 493 -7.93 -26.15 -48.06
N VAL A 494 -6.64 -26.03 -48.35
CA VAL A 494 -5.69 -27.15 -48.33
C VAL A 494 -4.89 -27.08 -47.04
N GLU A 495 -5.04 -28.10 -46.19
CA GLU A 495 -4.38 -28.20 -44.89
C GLU A 495 -3.38 -29.35 -44.88
N LYS A 496 -2.28 -29.20 -44.15
CA LYS A 496 -1.27 -30.26 -44.02
C LYS A 496 -1.65 -31.25 -42.91
N TYR A 497 -1.16 -32.48 -43.02
CA TYR A 497 -1.41 -33.52 -42.02
C TYR A 497 -1.03 -33.09 -40.59
N GLN A 498 -0.03 -32.21 -40.41
CA GLN A 498 0.41 -31.74 -39.11
C GLN A 498 -0.68 -30.94 -38.36
N THR A 499 -1.65 -30.37 -39.07
CA THR A 499 -2.79 -29.67 -38.47
C THR A 499 -3.66 -30.64 -37.67
N PHE A 500 -3.82 -31.88 -38.14
CA PHE A 500 -4.74 -32.88 -37.57
C PHE A 500 -4.04 -34.00 -36.80
N LEU A 501 -2.74 -34.22 -37.03
CA LEU A 501 -1.97 -35.28 -36.36
C LEU A 501 -1.03 -34.72 -35.30
N THR A 502 -0.77 -35.51 -34.26
CA THR A 502 0.21 -35.18 -33.22
C THR A 502 1.63 -35.20 -33.79
N ALA A 503 2.56 -34.51 -33.12
CA ALA A 503 3.98 -34.51 -33.53
C ALA A 503 4.62 -35.92 -33.50
N LYS A 504 4.02 -36.88 -32.79
CA LYS A 504 4.47 -38.28 -32.70
C LYS A 504 4.04 -39.13 -33.90
N ALA A 505 3.15 -38.63 -34.76
CA ALA A 505 2.63 -39.32 -35.94
C ALA A 505 3.67 -39.46 -37.07
N THR A 506 4.71 -40.24 -36.82
CA THR A 506 5.73 -40.62 -37.82
C THR A 506 5.30 -41.91 -38.51
N ILE A 507 5.56 -42.03 -39.82
CA ILE A 507 5.19 -43.22 -40.61
C ILE A 507 5.70 -44.51 -39.94
N LYS A 508 6.98 -44.53 -39.55
CA LYS A 508 7.60 -45.69 -38.90
C LYS A 508 6.88 -46.10 -37.61
N LEU A 509 6.55 -45.15 -36.74
CA LEU A 509 5.87 -45.45 -35.47
C LEU A 509 4.44 -45.94 -35.71
N MET A 510 3.73 -45.31 -36.64
CA MET A 510 2.35 -45.67 -36.96
C MET A 510 2.27 -47.06 -37.62
N GLU A 511 3.20 -47.42 -38.52
CA GLU A 511 3.28 -48.75 -39.12
C GLU A 511 3.58 -49.86 -38.09
N GLN A 512 4.31 -49.54 -37.02
CA GLN A 512 4.60 -50.44 -35.91
C GLN A 512 3.49 -50.49 -34.85
N THR A 513 2.53 -49.57 -34.91
CA THR A 513 1.36 -49.55 -34.02
C THR A 513 0.23 -50.37 -34.64
N ASP A 514 -0.45 -51.17 -33.83
CA ASP A 514 -1.63 -51.93 -34.26
C ASP A 514 -2.66 -50.97 -34.89
N PRO A 515 -3.25 -51.29 -36.06
CA PRO A 515 -4.28 -50.47 -36.69
C PRO A 515 -5.40 -50.00 -35.74
N ALA A 516 -5.80 -50.84 -34.78
CA ALA A 516 -6.84 -50.49 -33.80
C ALA A 516 -6.44 -49.34 -32.86
N ASP A 517 -5.13 -49.18 -32.61
CA ASP A 517 -4.58 -48.20 -31.67
C ASP A 517 -4.06 -46.92 -32.35
N ARG A 518 -4.11 -46.84 -33.69
CA ARG A 518 -3.61 -45.67 -34.43
C ARG A 518 -4.44 -44.41 -34.23
N GLY A 519 -5.67 -44.52 -33.73
CA GLY A 519 -6.51 -43.38 -33.38
C GLY A 519 -5.85 -42.39 -32.41
N GLN A 520 -4.91 -42.86 -31.57
CA GLN A 520 -4.15 -42.00 -30.64
C GLN A 520 -3.28 -40.94 -31.32
N PHE A 521 -3.03 -41.06 -32.63
CA PHE A 521 -2.22 -40.10 -33.38
C PHE A 521 -3.01 -38.88 -33.88
N TRP A 522 -4.34 -38.92 -33.82
CA TRP A 522 -5.17 -37.73 -34.02
C TRP A 522 -4.90 -36.71 -32.93
N ARG A 523 -4.91 -35.42 -33.28
CA ARG A 523 -4.93 -34.37 -32.27
C ARG A 523 -6.27 -34.39 -31.56
N ASP A 524 -6.21 -34.17 -30.26
CA ASP A 524 -7.38 -33.91 -29.43
C ASP A 524 -7.50 -32.40 -29.20
N PHE A 525 -8.47 -31.78 -29.87
CA PHE A 525 -8.78 -30.36 -29.70
C PHE A 525 -9.70 -30.09 -28.50
N SER A 526 -10.17 -31.10 -27.76
CA SER A 526 -11.03 -30.90 -26.58
C SER A 526 -10.33 -30.05 -25.51
N GLN A 527 -9.01 -30.20 -25.38
CA GLN A 527 -8.20 -29.42 -24.44
C GLN A 527 -7.97 -27.96 -24.90
N ASP A 528 -8.26 -27.65 -26.17
CA ASP A 528 -8.12 -26.33 -26.77
C ASP A 528 -9.44 -25.53 -26.73
N GLU A 529 -10.50 -26.07 -26.12
CA GLU A 529 -11.79 -25.38 -26.00
C GLU A 529 -11.62 -24.04 -25.27
N PRO A 530 -12.01 -22.92 -25.92
CA PRO A 530 -12.00 -21.61 -25.28
C PRO A 530 -12.92 -21.60 -24.05
N THR A 531 -12.41 -21.17 -22.90
CA THR A 531 -13.22 -20.96 -21.69
C THR A 531 -13.08 -19.53 -21.19
N VAL A 532 -14.19 -18.88 -20.84
CA VAL A 532 -14.17 -17.52 -20.26
C VAL A 532 -13.39 -17.49 -18.95
N PHE A 533 -13.60 -18.51 -18.11
CA PHE A 533 -12.90 -18.65 -16.84
C PHE A 533 -11.93 -19.85 -16.88
N LYS A 534 -10.76 -19.67 -16.27
CA LYS A 534 -9.72 -20.70 -16.15
C LYS A 534 -9.27 -20.87 -14.72
N LYS A 535 -8.94 -22.11 -14.37
CA LYS A 535 -8.34 -22.43 -13.08
C LYS A 535 -6.89 -21.93 -13.04
N GLN A 536 -6.61 -21.01 -12.14
CA GLN A 536 -5.28 -20.47 -11.85
C GLN A 536 -4.93 -20.81 -10.39
N GLY A 537 -4.19 -21.90 -10.19
CA GLY A 537 -3.92 -22.46 -8.87
C GLY A 537 -5.17 -23.06 -8.24
N SER A 538 -5.58 -22.56 -7.07
CA SER A 538 -6.80 -23.00 -6.36
C SER A 538 -8.05 -22.19 -6.72
N ARG A 539 -7.95 -21.17 -7.58
CA ARG A 539 -9.06 -20.26 -7.90
C ARG A 539 -9.41 -20.30 -9.38
N VAL A 540 -10.67 -20.03 -9.69
CA VAL A 540 -11.16 -19.84 -11.06
C VAL A 540 -11.25 -18.33 -11.33
N ARG A 541 -10.63 -17.85 -12.40
CA ARG A 541 -10.53 -16.42 -12.77
C ARG A 541 -10.81 -16.23 -14.25
N LEU A 542 -11.16 -15.00 -14.63
CA LEU A 542 -11.24 -14.61 -16.04
C LEU A 542 -9.90 -14.94 -16.73
N ASP A 543 -9.97 -15.50 -17.93
CA ASP A 543 -8.79 -15.63 -18.80
C ASP A 543 -8.34 -14.24 -19.25
N ASP A 544 -7.06 -13.91 -19.03
CA ASP A 544 -6.47 -12.62 -19.42
C ASP A 544 -6.68 -12.30 -20.91
N ARG A 545 -6.83 -13.33 -21.77
CA ARG A 545 -7.18 -13.16 -23.18
C ARG A 545 -8.53 -12.46 -23.40
N TYR A 546 -9.49 -12.68 -22.49
CA TYR A 546 -10.84 -12.10 -22.55
C TYR A 546 -11.04 -10.94 -21.59
N ALA A 547 -9.95 -10.38 -21.02
CA ALA A 547 -10.03 -9.11 -20.31
C ALA A 547 -10.59 -8.01 -21.23
N PHE A 548 -11.42 -7.14 -20.66
CA PHE A 548 -12.09 -6.08 -21.40
C PHE A 548 -12.10 -4.78 -20.60
N THR A 549 -11.76 -3.69 -21.27
CA THR A 549 -11.92 -2.33 -20.78
C THR A 549 -13.24 -1.78 -21.29
N SER A 550 -14.20 -1.60 -20.39
CA SER A 550 -15.47 -0.93 -20.67
C SER A 550 -15.27 0.59 -20.75
N SER A 551 -16.08 1.27 -21.56
CA SER A 551 -15.97 2.71 -21.79
C SER A 551 -17.31 3.31 -22.15
N ASP A 552 -18.05 3.76 -21.14
CA ASP A 552 -19.46 4.06 -21.28
C ASP A 552 -19.91 5.20 -20.35
N LEU A 553 -21.01 5.85 -20.70
CA LEU A 553 -21.77 6.65 -19.75
C LEU A 553 -22.50 5.70 -18.79
N THR A 554 -22.32 5.89 -17.50
CA THR A 554 -22.79 4.99 -16.44
C THR A 554 -23.55 5.75 -15.37
N ASN A 555 -24.47 5.08 -14.69
CA ASN A 555 -24.90 5.45 -13.36
C ASN A 555 -23.99 4.75 -12.36
N HIS A 556 -23.26 5.54 -11.57
CA HIS A 556 -22.49 5.06 -10.43
C HIS A 556 -23.43 4.95 -9.23
N GLU A 557 -23.66 3.72 -8.78
CA GLU A 557 -24.46 3.44 -7.60
C GLU A 557 -23.55 3.45 -6.37
N ASP A 558 -23.38 4.62 -5.75
CA ASP A 558 -22.58 4.75 -4.52
C ASP A 558 -23.42 4.41 -3.29
N PHE A 559 -23.02 3.37 -2.55
CA PHE A 559 -23.78 2.90 -1.40
C PHE A 559 -23.33 3.72 -0.19
N THR A 560 -24.13 4.72 0.18
CA THR A 560 -23.69 5.76 1.10
C THR A 560 -23.39 5.16 2.48
N SER A 561 -22.10 5.18 2.84
CA SER A 561 -21.58 4.65 4.10
C SER A 561 -22.07 3.21 4.38
N TYR A 562 -21.98 2.36 3.35
CA TYR A 562 -22.58 1.04 3.29
C TYR A 562 -22.31 0.14 4.51
N TYR A 563 -21.05 -0.27 4.70
CA TYR A 563 -20.68 -1.12 5.83
C TYR A 563 -20.93 -0.47 7.19
N PRO A 564 -20.65 0.83 7.42
CA PRO A 564 -21.08 1.49 8.63
C PRO A 564 -22.57 1.33 8.91
N ASN A 565 -23.46 1.57 7.93
CA ASN A 565 -24.89 1.39 8.10
C ASN A 565 -25.29 -0.06 8.39
N MET A 566 -24.67 -1.02 7.69
CA MET A 566 -24.92 -2.44 7.97
C MET A 566 -24.50 -2.84 9.39
N LEU A 567 -23.37 -2.35 9.87
CA LEU A 567 -22.87 -2.64 11.23
C LEU A 567 -23.79 -2.04 12.31
N ARG A 568 -24.33 -0.85 12.07
CA ARG A 568 -25.38 -0.27 12.93
C ARG A 568 -26.63 -1.14 12.96
N ARG A 569 -27.11 -1.59 11.80
CA ARG A 569 -28.29 -2.47 11.68
C ARG A 569 -28.07 -3.88 12.25
N LEU A 570 -26.82 -4.33 12.31
CA LEU A 570 -26.41 -5.56 13.01
C LEU A 570 -26.10 -5.34 14.49
N ASN A 571 -26.28 -4.12 15.02
CA ASN A 571 -25.96 -3.74 16.40
C ASN A 571 -24.54 -4.15 16.81
N ALA A 572 -23.58 -4.02 15.89
CA ALA A 572 -22.29 -4.69 16.01
C ALA A 572 -21.42 -4.17 17.16
N PHE A 573 -21.59 -2.89 17.53
CA PHE A 573 -20.71 -2.19 18.46
C PHE A 573 -21.42 -1.59 19.68
N TYR A 574 -22.65 -2.05 19.97
CA TYR A 574 -23.35 -1.63 21.18
C TYR A 574 -22.53 -2.00 22.42
N ASN A 575 -22.29 -1.02 23.29
CA ASN A 575 -21.52 -1.18 24.51
C ASN A 575 -22.44 -1.00 25.71
N ASP A 576 -22.80 -2.11 26.37
CA ASP A 576 -23.71 -2.10 27.52
C ASP A 576 -23.22 -1.19 28.65
N ARG A 577 -21.89 -1.07 28.85
CA ARG A 577 -21.32 -0.21 29.91
C ARG A 577 -21.43 1.28 29.59
N LEU A 578 -21.48 1.64 28.30
CA LEU A 578 -21.75 3.02 27.86
C LEU A 578 -23.25 3.33 27.82
N GLY A 579 -24.09 2.32 27.68
CA GLY A 579 -25.52 2.50 27.42
C GLY A 579 -25.84 3.04 26.02
N GLU A 580 -24.84 3.13 25.13
CA GLU A 580 -24.97 3.63 23.77
C GLU A 580 -24.17 2.79 22.76
N ASP A 581 -24.58 2.86 21.49
CA ASP A 581 -23.74 2.49 20.36
C ASP A 581 -23.00 3.73 19.86
N ARG A 582 -21.80 3.96 20.41
CA ARG A 582 -20.97 5.10 20.02
C ARG A 582 -20.59 5.08 18.54
N TYR A 583 -20.58 3.91 17.89
CA TYR A 583 -20.36 3.82 16.44
C TYR A 583 -21.51 4.47 15.67
N THR A 584 -22.75 4.24 16.10
CA THR A 584 -23.93 4.93 15.58
C THR A 584 -23.85 6.44 15.80
N ALA A 585 -23.50 6.89 17.02
CA ALA A 585 -23.37 8.32 17.31
C ALA A 585 -22.29 9.00 16.45
N ILE A 586 -21.14 8.34 16.24
CA ILE A 586 -20.06 8.83 15.36
C ILE A 586 -20.52 8.92 13.90
N PHE A 587 -21.32 7.95 13.45
CA PHE A 587 -21.91 7.99 12.11
C PHE A 587 -22.84 9.19 11.95
N GLU A 588 -23.76 9.41 12.90
CA GLU A 588 -24.71 10.51 12.86
C GLU A 588 -23.98 11.85 12.90
N ARG A 589 -22.97 11.97 13.75
CA ARG A 589 -22.10 13.16 13.81
C ARG A 589 -21.39 13.42 12.48
N LYS A 590 -20.88 12.38 11.81
CA LYS A 590 -20.29 12.53 10.46
C LYS A 590 -21.30 13.11 9.48
N GLN A 591 -22.56 12.66 9.49
CA GLN A 591 -23.62 13.17 8.61
C GLN A 591 -23.94 14.64 8.89
N GLU A 592 -24.00 15.05 10.16
CA GLU A 592 -24.14 16.46 10.53
C GLU A 592 -22.98 17.31 10.01
N LEU A 593 -21.75 16.83 10.18
CA LEU A 593 -20.55 17.54 9.77
C LEU A 593 -20.41 17.65 8.25
N ASP A 594 -20.90 16.64 7.51
CA ASP A 594 -20.95 16.69 6.04
C ASP A 594 -21.83 17.86 5.52
N LYS A 595 -22.85 18.27 6.28
CA LYS A 595 -23.66 19.47 6.02
C LYS A 595 -22.96 20.75 6.48
N LYS A 596 -22.47 20.77 7.73
CA LYS A 596 -21.86 21.98 8.32
C LYS A 596 -20.59 22.45 7.60
N ARG A 597 -19.79 21.53 7.06
CA ARG A 597 -18.53 21.89 6.38
C ARG A 597 -18.72 22.63 5.05
N THR A 598 -19.90 22.54 4.44
CA THR A 598 -20.24 23.23 3.19
C THR A 598 -21.18 24.41 3.37
N ASP A 599 -21.80 24.55 4.56
CA ASP A 599 -22.77 25.60 4.85
C ASP A 599 -22.10 26.98 4.94
N PRO A 600 -22.46 27.94 4.06
CA PRO A 600 -21.87 29.29 4.04
C PRO A 600 -22.19 30.14 5.27
N GLN A 601 -23.09 29.71 6.17
CA GLN A 601 -23.36 30.42 7.43
C GLN A 601 -22.19 30.37 8.41
N TYR A 602 -21.30 29.39 8.29
CA TYR A 602 -20.11 29.26 9.13
C TYR A 602 -18.90 29.94 8.50
N SER A 603 -18.03 30.50 9.34
CA SER A 603 -16.75 31.06 8.90
C SER A 603 -15.84 30.00 8.24
N ASP A 604 -14.87 30.45 7.45
CA ASP A 604 -13.87 29.55 6.84
C ASP A 604 -13.09 28.73 7.88
N GLU A 605 -12.88 29.32 9.07
CA GLU A 605 -12.20 28.66 10.17
C GLU A 605 -13.06 27.57 10.80
N GLU A 606 -14.33 27.86 11.09
CA GLU A 606 -15.28 26.86 11.58
C GLU A 606 -15.48 25.71 10.58
N ARG A 607 -15.69 26.03 9.30
CA ARG A 607 -15.82 25.01 8.24
C ARG A 607 -14.58 24.13 8.13
N ARG A 608 -13.39 24.70 8.31
CA ARG A 608 -12.14 23.95 8.37
C ARG A 608 -12.11 23.00 9.57
N MET A 609 -12.55 23.45 10.75
CA MET A 609 -12.63 22.60 11.95
C MET A 609 -13.65 21.47 11.78
N PHE A 610 -14.82 21.76 11.22
CA PHE A 610 -15.80 20.72 10.90
C PHE A 610 -15.26 19.70 9.90
N ASN A 611 -14.47 20.13 8.91
CA ASN A 611 -13.84 19.21 7.99
C ASN A 611 -12.81 18.28 8.67
N ILE A 612 -12.03 18.80 9.62
CA ILE A 612 -11.10 17.97 10.41
C ILE A 612 -11.87 16.93 11.24
N GLU A 613 -12.91 17.35 11.96
CA GLU A 613 -13.74 16.46 12.77
C GLU A 613 -14.44 15.40 11.89
N ARG A 614 -14.91 15.79 10.70
CA ARG A 614 -15.52 14.88 9.72
C ARG A 614 -14.56 13.81 9.27
N GLU A 615 -13.31 14.18 8.95
CA GLU A 615 -12.31 13.19 8.57
C GLU A 615 -11.93 12.28 9.75
N GLY A 616 -11.93 12.81 10.98
CA GLY A 616 -11.72 12.03 12.21
C GLY A 616 -12.79 10.95 12.43
N THR A 617 -14.07 11.33 12.34
CA THR A 617 -15.20 10.38 12.42
C THR A 617 -15.13 9.34 11.30
N LYS A 618 -14.85 9.76 10.06
CA LYS A 618 -14.65 8.85 8.92
C LYS A 618 -13.48 7.87 9.15
N LEU A 619 -12.38 8.31 9.76
CA LEU A 619 -11.24 7.45 10.07
C LEU A 619 -11.64 6.32 11.03
N ILE A 620 -12.37 6.66 12.10
CA ILE A 620 -12.87 5.68 13.08
C ILE A 620 -13.79 4.68 12.39
N LEU A 621 -14.78 5.16 11.62
CA LEU A 621 -15.77 4.31 10.94
C LEU A 621 -15.10 3.31 9.99
N ASN A 622 -14.15 3.77 9.18
CA ASN A 622 -13.43 2.93 8.21
C ASN A 622 -12.47 1.93 8.87
N SER A 623 -11.87 2.32 10.00
CA SER A 623 -10.88 1.49 10.69
C SER A 623 -11.54 0.43 11.59
N ALA A 624 -12.77 0.66 12.06
CA ALA A 624 -13.48 -0.23 12.97
C ALA A 624 -13.66 -1.64 12.40
N THR A 625 -14.07 -1.78 11.13
CA THR A 625 -14.28 -3.10 10.50
C THR A 625 -13.00 -3.95 10.49
N GLY A 626 -11.85 -3.33 10.17
CA GLY A 626 -10.56 -4.03 10.19
C GLY A 626 -10.09 -4.36 11.61
N ALA A 627 -10.32 -3.45 12.55
CA ALA A 627 -10.03 -3.66 13.96
C ALA A 627 -10.91 -4.73 14.62
N ALA A 628 -12.13 -4.92 14.12
CA ALA A 628 -13.10 -5.88 14.60
C ALA A 628 -12.92 -7.29 14.01
N ASP A 629 -12.16 -7.45 12.91
CA ASP A 629 -11.91 -8.73 12.26
C ASP A 629 -10.41 -9.11 12.16
N PRO A 630 -9.66 -9.12 13.27
CA PRO A 630 -8.29 -9.62 13.27
C PRO A 630 -8.27 -11.13 13.00
N ARG A 631 -7.40 -11.56 12.07
CA ARG A 631 -7.27 -12.97 11.67
C ARG A 631 -6.64 -13.85 12.76
N GLU A 632 -5.67 -13.30 13.48
CA GLU A 632 -4.91 -14.05 14.49
C GLU A 632 -5.55 -13.88 15.87
N GLY A 633 -5.73 -14.99 16.61
CA GLY A 633 -6.32 -14.97 17.97
C GLY A 633 -5.50 -14.19 18.99
N GLN A 634 -4.18 -14.05 18.77
CA GLN A 634 -3.28 -13.35 19.67
C GLN A 634 -3.32 -11.82 19.51
N VAL A 635 -3.91 -11.30 18.44
CA VAL A 635 -3.99 -9.85 18.21
C VAL A 635 -5.12 -9.27 19.09
N PRO A 636 -4.82 -8.51 20.15
CA PRO A 636 -5.86 -8.03 21.06
C PRO A 636 -6.78 -7.03 20.34
N SER A 637 -8.09 -7.10 20.58
CA SER A 637 -9.03 -6.08 20.12
C SER A 637 -10.26 -6.05 21.02
N SER A 638 -10.53 -4.90 21.62
CA SER A 638 -11.70 -4.68 22.48
C SER A 638 -13.03 -4.70 21.71
N ILE A 639 -13.00 -4.61 20.38
CA ILE A 639 -14.20 -4.63 19.53
C ILE A 639 -14.20 -5.81 18.56
N ARG A 640 -13.50 -6.90 18.91
CA ARG A 640 -13.41 -8.10 18.07
C ARG A 640 -14.82 -8.70 17.86
N MET A 641 -15.22 -8.82 16.60
CA MET A 641 -16.55 -9.24 16.14
C MET A 641 -16.42 -10.13 14.89
N ASN A 642 -15.47 -11.06 14.85
CA ASN A 642 -15.13 -11.83 13.65
C ASN A 642 -16.36 -12.49 12.99
N ASN A 643 -17.28 -13.06 13.77
CA ASN A 643 -18.49 -13.69 13.25
C ASN A 643 -19.44 -12.66 12.65
N ARG A 644 -19.75 -11.60 13.40
CA ARG A 644 -20.67 -10.55 12.96
C ARG A 644 -20.13 -9.73 11.77
N ILE A 645 -18.83 -9.45 11.73
CA ILE A 645 -18.19 -8.80 10.57
C ILE A 645 -18.26 -9.70 9.33
N ARG A 646 -18.09 -11.02 9.49
CA ARG A 646 -18.19 -11.97 8.37
C ARG A 646 -19.62 -12.07 7.85
N SER A 647 -20.60 -12.17 8.74
CA SER A 647 -22.02 -12.04 8.41
C SER A 647 -22.29 -10.77 7.61
N MET A 648 -21.86 -9.62 8.13
CA MET A 648 -22.03 -8.32 7.48
C MET A 648 -21.46 -8.29 6.06
N ARG A 649 -20.22 -8.77 5.86
CA ARG A 649 -19.59 -8.79 4.54
C ARG A 649 -20.35 -9.68 3.56
N ILE A 650 -20.76 -10.88 3.96
CA ILE A 650 -21.48 -11.80 3.07
C ILE A 650 -22.86 -11.23 2.71
N ILE A 651 -23.61 -10.76 3.70
CA ILE A 651 -24.91 -10.09 3.50
C ILE A 651 -24.74 -8.92 2.51
N GLY A 652 -23.68 -8.13 2.68
CA GLY A 652 -23.44 -6.97 1.81
C GLY A 652 -23.17 -7.37 0.36
N GLN A 653 -22.37 -8.42 0.16
CA GLN A 653 -22.14 -8.96 -1.18
C GLN A 653 -23.41 -9.44 -1.87
N LEU A 654 -24.32 -10.08 -1.12
CA LEU A 654 -25.60 -10.55 -1.65
C LEU A 654 -26.51 -9.39 -2.05
N PHE A 655 -26.61 -8.34 -1.23
CA PHE A 655 -27.36 -7.13 -1.55
C PHE A 655 -26.83 -6.44 -2.81
N THR A 656 -25.52 -6.22 -2.92
CA THR A 656 -24.90 -5.61 -4.11
C THR A 656 -25.16 -6.45 -5.37
N TYR A 657 -25.10 -7.78 -5.26
CA TYR A 657 -25.43 -8.68 -6.37
C TYR A 657 -26.90 -8.55 -6.79
N MET A 658 -27.85 -8.58 -5.85
CA MET A 658 -29.28 -8.51 -6.16
C MET A 658 -29.63 -7.22 -6.91
N ILE A 659 -29.04 -6.08 -6.52
CA ILE A 659 -29.22 -4.81 -7.24
C ILE A 659 -28.72 -4.90 -8.68
N GLY A 660 -27.47 -5.36 -8.88
CA GLY A 660 -26.90 -5.49 -10.23
C GLY A 660 -27.67 -6.50 -11.10
N GLN A 661 -28.17 -7.59 -10.51
CA GLN A 661 -28.97 -8.58 -11.22
C GLN A 661 -30.38 -8.06 -11.55
N ALA A 662 -31.01 -7.27 -10.67
CA ALA A 662 -32.28 -6.61 -10.95
C ALA A 662 -32.15 -5.60 -12.10
N GLN A 663 -31.10 -4.78 -12.09
CA GLN A 663 -30.79 -3.87 -13.18
C GLN A 663 -30.50 -4.61 -14.50
N THR A 664 -29.73 -5.71 -14.45
CA THR A 664 -29.46 -6.54 -15.65
C THR A 664 -30.73 -7.17 -16.20
N TYR A 665 -31.64 -7.62 -15.33
CA TYR A 665 -32.95 -8.15 -15.74
C TYR A 665 -33.80 -7.10 -16.48
N ALA A 666 -33.57 -5.81 -16.20
CA ALA A 666 -34.16 -4.68 -16.93
C ALA A 666 -33.35 -4.20 -18.14
N GLY A 667 -32.24 -4.88 -18.49
CA GLY A 667 -31.42 -4.61 -19.67
C GLY A 667 -30.11 -3.86 -19.41
N ALA A 668 -29.71 -3.66 -18.15
CA ALA A 668 -28.44 -2.99 -17.84
C ALA A 668 -27.21 -3.87 -18.15
N ARG A 669 -26.07 -3.22 -18.39
CA ARG A 669 -24.75 -3.84 -18.27
C ARG A 669 -24.07 -3.35 -16.99
N ILE A 670 -23.63 -4.26 -16.14
CA ILE A 670 -22.92 -3.94 -14.90
C ILE A 670 -21.42 -4.03 -15.13
N VAL A 671 -20.87 -2.96 -15.70
CA VAL A 671 -19.50 -2.95 -16.26
C VAL A 671 -18.39 -2.97 -15.20
N SER A 672 -18.71 -2.61 -13.96
CA SER A 672 -17.78 -2.66 -12.84
C SER A 672 -18.54 -2.80 -11.53
N THR A 673 -18.13 -3.73 -10.68
CA THR A 673 -18.73 -3.93 -9.35
C THR A 673 -17.63 -4.05 -8.31
N ASN A 674 -17.79 -3.30 -7.22
CA ASN A 674 -17.07 -3.46 -5.97
C ASN A 674 -18.03 -3.86 -4.86
N THR A 675 -17.51 -4.08 -3.65
CA THR A 675 -18.37 -4.59 -2.57
C THR A 675 -19.38 -3.56 -2.07
N ASP A 676 -19.09 -2.28 -2.24
CA ASP A 676 -19.84 -1.13 -1.76
C ASP A 676 -20.36 -0.20 -2.87
N GLY A 677 -20.40 -0.68 -4.11
CA GLY A 677 -20.97 0.08 -5.23
C GLY A 677 -20.78 -0.62 -6.57
N LEU A 678 -21.56 -0.20 -7.57
CA LEU A 678 -21.48 -0.73 -8.93
C LEU A 678 -21.72 0.37 -9.97
N TYR A 679 -21.34 0.09 -11.22
CA TYR A 679 -21.53 0.98 -12.34
C TYR A 679 -22.43 0.32 -13.37
N SER A 680 -23.60 0.93 -13.59
CA SER A 680 -24.64 0.41 -14.48
C SER A 680 -24.72 1.24 -15.76
N VAL A 681 -24.70 0.58 -16.92
CA VAL A 681 -25.05 1.20 -18.20
C VAL A 681 -26.54 0.96 -18.43
N LEU A 682 -27.35 1.97 -18.10
CA LEU A 682 -28.80 1.96 -18.19
C LEU A 682 -29.32 3.39 -18.30
N ASP A 683 -30.50 3.58 -18.89
CA ASP A 683 -31.23 4.86 -18.82
C ASP A 683 -31.42 5.31 -17.36
N ALA A 684 -31.12 6.57 -17.06
CA ALA A 684 -31.07 7.09 -15.70
C ALA A 684 -32.45 7.08 -15.00
N ASP A 685 -33.54 7.30 -15.73
CA ASP A 685 -34.90 7.27 -15.16
C ASP A 685 -35.34 5.85 -14.83
N LEU A 686 -35.07 4.90 -15.73
CA LEU A 686 -35.33 3.49 -15.47
C LEU A 686 -34.46 2.98 -14.30
N ASN A 687 -33.20 3.38 -14.26
CA ASN A 687 -32.28 3.05 -13.20
C ASN A 687 -32.80 3.52 -11.82
N ARG A 688 -33.17 4.79 -11.70
CA ARG A 688 -33.76 5.35 -10.47
C ARG A 688 -35.01 4.61 -10.02
N LYS A 689 -35.88 4.19 -10.94
CA LYS A 689 -37.10 3.41 -10.62
C LYS A 689 -36.77 2.05 -10.03
N ILE A 690 -35.79 1.34 -10.60
CA ILE A 690 -35.35 0.03 -10.11
C ILE A 690 -34.71 0.19 -8.73
N LEU A 691 -33.79 1.14 -8.57
CA LEU A 691 -33.13 1.40 -7.29
C LEU A 691 -34.11 1.77 -6.20
N ALA A 692 -35.09 2.64 -6.47
CA ALA A 692 -36.11 3.01 -5.49
C ALA A 692 -36.90 1.79 -4.98
N LYS A 693 -37.14 0.80 -5.84
CA LYS A 693 -37.80 -0.46 -5.49
C LYS A 693 -36.88 -1.39 -4.70
N GLU A 694 -35.72 -1.72 -5.26
CA GLU A 694 -34.81 -2.74 -4.68
C GLU A 694 -34.09 -2.22 -3.42
N ALA A 695 -33.67 -0.95 -3.39
CA ALA A 695 -32.97 -0.38 -2.24
C ALA A 695 -33.88 -0.23 -1.00
N ALA A 696 -35.18 0.03 -1.21
CA ALA A 696 -36.16 0.07 -0.13
C ALA A 696 -36.32 -1.29 0.57
N GLU A 697 -36.25 -2.38 -0.20
CA GLU A 697 -36.30 -3.75 0.36
C GLU A 697 -35.01 -4.11 1.12
N ILE A 698 -33.88 -3.49 0.78
CA ILE A 698 -32.57 -3.76 1.40
C ILE A 698 -32.33 -2.87 2.64
N GLY A 699 -32.94 -1.68 2.69
CA GLY A 699 -32.77 -0.73 3.79
C GLY A 699 -31.44 0.03 3.76
N VAL A 700 -30.89 0.25 2.55
CA VAL A 700 -29.61 0.93 2.31
C VAL A 700 -29.85 2.08 1.33
N GLU A 701 -29.37 3.28 1.68
CA GLU A 701 -29.44 4.44 0.80
C GLU A 701 -28.40 4.32 -0.33
N ILE A 702 -28.88 4.41 -1.56
CA ILE A 702 -28.07 4.36 -2.78
C ILE A 702 -28.32 5.66 -3.53
N VAL A 703 -27.24 6.37 -3.84
CA VAL A 703 -27.31 7.63 -4.59
C VAL A 703 -26.74 7.38 -5.98
N PRO A 704 -27.58 7.36 -7.03
CA PRO A 704 -27.12 7.23 -8.40
C PRO A 704 -26.48 8.54 -8.87
N GLU A 705 -25.24 8.47 -9.36
CA GLU A 705 -24.54 9.60 -9.98
C GLU A 705 -24.16 9.27 -11.42
N GLU A 706 -24.60 10.08 -12.38
CA GLU A 706 -24.20 9.91 -13.79
C GLU A 706 -22.75 10.38 -13.99
N LEU A 707 -21.92 9.51 -14.56
CA LEU A 707 -20.54 9.80 -14.94
C LEU A 707 -20.09 8.94 -16.11
N TYR A 708 -19.05 9.39 -16.82
CA TYR A 708 -18.42 8.58 -17.84
C TYR A 708 -17.30 7.73 -17.22
N LEU A 709 -17.32 6.41 -17.48
CA LEU A 709 -16.40 5.45 -16.89
C LEU A 709 -15.58 4.77 -17.98
N VAL A 710 -14.25 4.81 -17.84
CA VAL A 710 -13.35 3.86 -18.50
C VAL A 710 -12.82 2.89 -17.44
N SER A 711 -13.21 1.63 -17.49
CA SER A 711 -12.92 0.64 -16.44
C SER A 711 -12.39 -0.64 -17.03
N LYS A 712 -11.14 -0.99 -16.68
CA LYS A 712 -10.57 -2.31 -16.94
C LYS A 712 -11.06 -3.33 -15.92
N ASP A 713 -11.06 -2.91 -14.65
CA ASP A 713 -11.45 -3.75 -13.52
C ASP A 713 -11.82 -2.86 -12.32
N SER A 714 -12.27 -3.49 -11.25
CA SER A 714 -12.64 -2.86 -9.98
C SER A 714 -11.59 -1.89 -9.39
N ASN A 715 -10.31 -2.06 -9.71
CA ASN A 715 -9.18 -1.31 -9.16
C ASN A 715 -8.52 -0.35 -10.16
N ASN A 716 -8.75 -0.53 -11.47
CA ASN A 716 -8.19 0.27 -12.55
C ASN A 716 -9.32 0.93 -13.33
N ARG A 717 -9.65 2.17 -12.94
CA ARG A 717 -10.71 2.96 -13.58
C ARG A 717 -10.38 4.45 -13.65
N LEU A 718 -11.00 5.10 -14.63
CA LEU A 718 -11.01 6.53 -14.87
C LEU A 718 -12.47 6.99 -14.88
N GLU A 719 -12.81 7.96 -14.03
CA GLU A 719 -14.13 8.57 -13.96
C GLU A 719 -14.04 10.01 -14.48
N ALA A 720 -14.89 10.36 -15.44
CA ALA A 720 -15.00 11.69 -16.01
C ALA A 720 -16.43 12.21 -15.91
N SER A 721 -16.58 13.53 -16.00
CA SER A 721 -17.88 14.17 -16.08
C SER A 721 -18.65 13.67 -17.31
N PRO A 722 -19.99 13.64 -17.29
CA PRO A 722 -20.80 13.21 -18.44
C PRO A 722 -20.50 13.98 -19.74
N ASP A 723 -20.15 15.27 -19.62
CA ASP A 723 -19.75 16.13 -20.73
C ASP A 723 -18.27 15.96 -21.16
N LEU A 724 -17.53 15.07 -20.49
CA LEU A 724 -16.13 14.72 -20.73
C LEU A 724 -15.12 15.87 -20.53
N THR A 725 -15.56 17.00 -19.99
CA THR A 725 -14.69 18.17 -19.80
C THR A 725 -13.72 18.00 -18.63
N LYS A 726 -14.01 17.10 -17.68
CA LYS A 726 -13.25 16.94 -16.44
C LYS A 726 -13.06 15.48 -16.07
N ILE A 727 -11.82 15.09 -15.79
CA ILE A 727 -11.52 13.84 -15.07
C ILE A 727 -11.81 14.06 -13.59
N LEU A 728 -12.87 13.42 -13.08
CA LEU A 728 -13.29 13.46 -11.68
C LEU A 728 -12.31 12.65 -10.82
N SER A 729 -12.04 11.40 -11.21
CA SER A 729 -11.18 10.50 -10.45
C SER A 729 -10.40 9.53 -11.36
N ALA A 730 -9.27 9.03 -10.87
CA ALA A 730 -8.46 8.03 -11.54
C ALA A 730 -7.81 7.14 -10.48
N SER A 731 -7.85 5.82 -10.68
CA SER A 731 -7.39 4.83 -9.70
C SER A 731 -6.44 3.80 -10.31
N GLY A 732 -5.91 2.90 -9.48
CA GLY A 732 -4.96 1.89 -9.91
C GLY A 732 -3.72 2.47 -10.56
N SER A 733 -3.46 2.01 -11.79
CA SER A 733 -2.32 2.43 -12.63
C SER A 733 -2.37 3.88 -13.13
N LEU A 734 -3.44 4.65 -12.82
CA LEU A 734 -3.61 6.05 -13.22
C LEU A 734 -3.59 7.03 -12.03
N ALA A 735 -3.32 6.52 -10.82
CA ALA A 735 -3.57 7.25 -9.58
C ALA A 735 -2.67 8.49 -9.37
N CYS A 736 -1.53 8.60 -10.06
CA CYS A 736 -0.57 9.70 -9.92
C CYS A 736 -0.66 10.73 -11.07
N ARG A 737 -1.77 10.79 -11.82
CA ARG A 737 -1.92 11.72 -12.97
C ARG A 737 -1.72 13.22 -12.67
N LYS A 738 -1.89 13.64 -11.42
CA LYS A 738 -1.79 15.07 -11.03
C LYS A 738 -0.41 15.42 -10.48
N ASP A 739 0.14 14.54 -9.68
CA ASP A 739 1.50 14.61 -9.13
C ASP A 739 1.83 13.22 -8.58
N THR A 740 3.12 12.99 -8.37
CA THR A 740 3.61 11.99 -7.45
C THR A 740 2.95 12.13 -6.07
N SER A 741 2.63 11.01 -5.42
CA SER A 741 1.99 11.01 -4.11
C SER A 741 2.73 10.11 -3.13
N PRO A 742 3.05 10.57 -1.90
CA PRO A 742 3.70 9.76 -0.89
C PRO A 742 2.76 8.68 -0.33
N THR A 743 1.51 8.60 -0.80
CA THR A 743 0.55 7.55 -0.45
C THR A 743 0.54 6.39 -1.43
N LYS A 744 1.22 6.53 -2.58
CA LYS A 744 1.21 5.58 -3.69
C LYS A 744 2.60 4.99 -3.89
N SER A 745 2.65 3.77 -4.41
CA SER A 745 3.90 3.13 -4.83
C SER A 745 3.99 3.27 -6.34
N LEU A 746 4.78 4.24 -6.80
CA LEU A 746 4.98 4.50 -8.21
C LEU A 746 6.28 3.82 -8.69
N ALA A 747 6.22 3.14 -9.84
CA ALA A 747 7.33 2.38 -10.43
C ALA A 747 7.74 2.88 -11.83
N HIS A 748 7.11 3.96 -12.28
CA HIS A 748 7.29 4.59 -13.58
C HIS A 748 7.04 6.10 -13.44
N PRO A 749 7.40 6.94 -14.42
CA PRO A 749 7.14 8.38 -14.35
C PRO A 749 5.65 8.72 -14.26
N ALA A 750 5.26 9.65 -13.39
CA ALA A 750 3.85 10.02 -13.18
C ALA A 750 3.21 10.66 -14.43
N ILE A 751 4.01 11.21 -15.34
CA ILE A 751 3.56 11.74 -16.64
C ILE A 751 2.85 10.67 -17.48
N ILE A 752 3.19 9.38 -17.29
CA ILE A 752 2.54 8.27 -17.98
C ILE A 752 1.09 8.13 -17.53
N ASP A 753 0.80 8.23 -16.22
CA ASP A 753 -0.56 8.19 -15.68
C ASP A 753 -1.41 9.33 -16.26
N TRP A 754 -0.81 10.52 -16.37
CA TRP A 754 -1.48 11.70 -16.94
C TRP A 754 -1.77 11.53 -18.43
N ALA A 755 -0.76 11.20 -19.23
CA ALA A 755 -0.90 11.03 -20.66
C ALA A 755 -1.85 9.88 -21.00
N LEU A 756 -1.77 8.76 -20.29
CA LEU A 756 -2.67 7.63 -20.48
C LEU A 756 -4.10 7.96 -20.10
N SER A 757 -4.33 8.73 -19.01
CA SER A 757 -5.68 9.17 -18.63
C SER A 757 -6.31 10.03 -19.73
N ARG A 758 -5.54 10.95 -20.33
CA ARG A 758 -6.00 11.78 -21.46
C ARG A 758 -6.27 10.91 -22.70
N TYR A 759 -5.33 10.03 -23.04
CA TYR A 759 -5.44 9.15 -24.20
C TYR A 759 -6.68 8.24 -24.14
N LEU A 760 -6.97 7.67 -22.96
CA LEU A 760 -8.15 6.82 -22.76
C LEU A 760 -9.46 7.59 -22.97
N LEU A 761 -9.54 8.87 -22.59
CA LEU A 761 -10.73 9.69 -22.87
C LEU A 761 -10.86 10.03 -24.35
N GLU A 762 -9.77 10.33 -25.04
CA GLU A 762 -9.81 10.64 -26.46
C GLU A 762 -10.15 9.40 -27.31
N LYS A 763 -9.60 8.23 -26.98
CA LYS A 763 -9.88 6.94 -27.66
C LYS A 763 -11.04 6.14 -27.07
N ARG A 764 -11.84 6.73 -26.17
CA ARG A 764 -12.93 6.07 -25.43
C ARG A 764 -13.91 5.27 -26.32
N THR A 765 -14.10 5.67 -27.57
CA THR A 765 -15.01 5.01 -28.52
C THR A 765 -14.40 3.83 -29.25
N ASP A 766 -13.07 3.66 -29.22
CA ASP A 766 -12.36 2.55 -29.86
C ASP A 766 -11.08 2.18 -29.08
N LEU A 767 -11.27 1.47 -27.97
CA LEU A 767 -10.18 0.93 -27.15
C LEU A 767 -9.60 -0.38 -27.70
N ALA A 768 -10.05 -0.85 -28.88
CA ALA A 768 -9.50 -2.02 -29.55
C ALA A 768 -8.41 -1.65 -30.57
N ALA A 769 -8.43 -0.40 -31.06
CA ALA A 769 -7.40 0.15 -31.92
C ALA A 769 -6.00 0.07 -31.28
N PRO A 770 -4.95 -0.19 -32.09
CA PRO A 770 -3.57 0.01 -31.66
C PRO A 770 -3.32 1.43 -31.15
N PHE A 771 -2.26 1.60 -30.37
CA PHE A 771 -1.85 2.90 -29.87
C PHE A 771 -1.57 3.88 -31.01
N ASP A 772 -2.28 4.99 -31.00
CA ASP A 772 -2.10 6.11 -31.92
C ASP A 772 -0.96 6.99 -31.41
N ARG A 773 0.21 6.80 -32.02
CA ARG A 773 1.43 7.48 -31.60
C ARG A 773 1.35 9.00 -31.83
N ASP A 774 0.65 9.46 -32.85
CA ASP A 774 0.53 10.90 -33.15
C ASP A 774 -0.34 11.59 -32.10
N LEU A 775 -1.49 11.00 -31.76
CA LEU A 775 -2.32 11.50 -30.65
C LEU A 775 -1.55 11.47 -29.32
N GLY A 776 -0.85 10.37 -29.02
CA GLY A 776 -0.05 10.29 -27.80
C GLY A 776 1.05 11.35 -27.72
N ARG A 777 1.68 11.68 -28.87
CA ARG A 777 2.65 12.78 -28.97
C ARG A 777 2.00 14.14 -28.75
N GLN A 778 0.83 14.40 -29.34
CA GLN A 778 0.07 15.64 -29.12
C GLN A 778 -0.26 15.83 -27.64
N ILE A 779 -0.77 14.79 -26.99
CA ILE A 779 -1.06 14.80 -25.55
C ILE A 779 0.21 15.09 -24.75
N LEU A 780 1.32 14.40 -25.00
CA LEU A 780 2.56 14.66 -24.26
C LEU A 780 3.12 16.08 -24.47
N ALA A 781 2.90 16.68 -25.65
CA ALA A 781 3.30 18.06 -25.91
C ALA A 781 2.52 19.07 -25.04
N GLU A 782 1.29 18.75 -24.61
CA GLU A 782 0.49 19.56 -23.68
C GLU A 782 1.04 19.53 -22.23
N ALA A 783 2.04 18.70 -21.93
CA ALA A 783 2.59 18.58 -20.57
C ALA A 783 3.12 19.93 -20.03
N GLU A 784 3.59 20.79 -20.92
CA GLU A 784 4.05 22.13 -20.56
C GLU A 784 2.92 23.01 -20.02
N GLU A 785 1.80 23.06 -20.74
CA GLU A 785 0.61 23.81 -20.36
C GLU A 785 -0.07 23.20 -19.13
N ALA A 786 -0.14 21.87 -19.06
CA ALA A 786 -0.76 21.15 -17.95
C ALA A 786 0.04 21.28 -16.63
N PHE A 787 1.37 21.41 -16.73
CA PHE A 787 2.28 21.53 -15.60
C PHE A 787 3.23 22.73 -15.82
N PRO A 788 2.73 23.97 -15.66
CA PRO A 788 3.49 25.19 -16.01
C PRO A 788 4.66 25.46 -15.06
N ASN A 789 4.64 24.91 -13.84
CA ASN A 789 5.76 25.02 -12.92
C ASN A 789 6.86 23.99 -13.30
N PRO A 790 8.10 24.41 -13.64
CA PRO A 790 9.14 23.49 -14.11
C PRO A 790 9.53 22.42 -13.09
N ALA A 791 9.56 22.76 -11.80
CA ALA A 791 9.81 21.78 -10.74
C ALA A 791 8.70 20.71 -10.65
N HIS A 792 7.44 21.12 -10.77
CA HIS A 792 6.32 20.18 -10.83
C HIS A 792 6.41 19.30 -12.07
N ARG A 793 6.71 19.89 -13.22
CA ARG A 793 6.92 19.15 -14.47
C ARG A 793 8.04 18.12 -14.33
N LEU A 794 9.18 18.47 -13.75
CA LEU A 794 10.26 17.52 -13.45
C LEU A 794 9.79 16.38 -12.54
N ARG A 795 8.99 16.64 -11.51
CA ARG A 795 8.41 15.56 -10.67
C ARG A 795 7.50 14.62 -11.48
N MET A 796 6.83 15.11 -12.52
CA MET A 796 6.02 14.25 -13.40
C MET A 796 6.90 13.32 -14.25
N PHE A 797 8.04 13.80 -14.75
CA PHE A 797 8.94 13.03 -15.63
C PHE A 797 9.96 12.15 -14.90
N GLN A 798 10.19 12.38 -13.61
CA GLN A 798 11.18 11.61 -12.85
C GLN A 798 10.76 10.16 -12.64
N ASN A 799 11.72 9.27 -12.47
CA ASN A 799 11.53 7.95 -11.87
C ASN A 799 12.44 7.80 -10.65
N VAL A 800 11.91 7.30 -9.52
CA VAL A 800 12.70 7.08 -8.29
C VAL A 800 12.98 5.59 -8.16
N LEU A 801 14.17 5.20 -8.57
CA LEU A 801 14.65 3.83 -8.52
C LEU A 801 15.16 3.50 -7.12
N SER A 802 14.92 2.26 -6.67
CA SER A 802 15.36 1.79 -5.35
C SER A 802 16.02 0.42 -5.42
N ALA A 803 17.16 0.29 -4.76
CA ALA A 803 17.82 -0.97 -4.46
C ALA A 803 17.19 -1.67 -3.25
N ASN A 804 17.19 -3.00 -3.27
CA ASN A 804 16.79 -3.88 -2.20
C ASN A 804 18.03 -4.49 -1.57
N HIS A 805 18.31 -4.19 -0.32
CA HIS A 805 19.50 -4.70 0.39
C HIS A 805 19.18 -5.93 1.26
N SER A 806 18.02 -6.59 1.05
CA SER A 806 17.70 -7.86 1.71
C SER A 806 18.69 -8.95 1.28
N LYS A 807 19.25 -9.69 2.24
CA LYS A 807 20.12 -10.86 1.97
C LYS A 807 19.46 -11.88 1.03
N GLU A 808 18.14 -12.00 1.06
CA GLU A 808 17.41 -12.95 0.23
C GLU A 808 17.02 -12.40 -1.14
N ARG A 809 16.84 -11.09 -1.33
CA ARG A 809 16.34 -10.54 -2.60
C ARG A 809 17.15 -9.33 -3.04
N ALA A 810 18.44 -9.38 -2.76
CA ALA A 810 19.36 -8.28 -3.03
C ALA A 810 19.30 -7.86 -4.49
N ASN A 811 19.08 -6.57 -4.74
CA ASN A 811 19.32 -5.93 -6.02
C ASN A 811 19.88 -4.51 -5.83
N CYS A 812 20.87 -4.14 -6.63
CA CYS A 812 21.50 -2.82 -6.61
C CYS A 812 21.47 -2.23 -8.02
N ILE A 813 21.08 -0.96 -8.12
CA ILE A 813 21.06 -0.24 -9.39
C ILE A 813 22.46 0.30 -9.67
N PHE A 814 22.92 0.23 -10.91
CA PHE A 814 24.20 0.77 -11.34
C PHE A 814 24.10 1.30 -12.77
N GLY A 815 25.05 2.17 -13.14
CA GLY A 815 25.15 2.75 -14.48
C GLY A 815 26.39 2.27 -15.22
N ARG A 816 26.34 2.32 -16.56
CA ARG A 816 27.49 2.25 -17.45
C ARG A 816 27.55 3.54 -18.27
N GLY A 817 28.68 4.23 -18.25
CA GLY A 817 28.91 5.36 -19.17
C GLY A 817 29.26 4.88 -20.58
N ASP A 818 29.31 5.78 -21.56
CA ASP A 818 29.58 5.46 -22.98
C ASP A 818 30.90 4.72 -23.20
N ALA A 819 31.93 5.01 -22.38
CA ALA A 819 33.21 4.33 -22.39
C ALA A 819 33.21 2.96 -21.66
N GLY A 820 32.04 2.46 -21.23
CA GLY A 820 31.89 1.23 -20.47
C GLY A 820 32.25 1.34 -18.98
N GLN A 821 32.54 2.55 -18.48
CA GLN A 821 32.90 2.78 -17.08
C GLN A 821 31.73 2.47 -16.14
N LEU A 822 32.00 1.66 -15.11
CA LEU A 822 31.00 1.25 -14.13
C LEU A 822 30.76 2.37 -13.12
N LEU A 823 29.50 2.83 -13.03
CA LEU A 823 29.05 3.79 -12.03
C LEU A 823 28.20 3.08 -10.98
N ILE A 824 28.74 2.94 -9.77
CA ILE A 824 27.99 2.42 -8.63
C ILE A 824 27.08 3.53 -8.10
N LEU A 825 25.78 3.29 -8.10
CA LEU A 825 24.80 4.25 -7.61
C LEU A 825 24.43 3.94 -6.14
N GLN A 826 23.90 4.95 -5.46
CA GLN A 826 23.38 4.82 -4.09
C GLN A 826 22.08 4.01 -4.08
N ARG A 827 21.49 3.75 -2.90
CA ARG A 827 20.30 2.89 -2.80
C ARG A 827 19.08 3.50 -3.50
N TYR A 828 18.86 4.79 -3.39
CA TYR A 828 17.77 5.52 -4.03
C TYR A 828 18.30 6.51 -5.06
N ASN A 829 17.76 6.50 -6.27
CA ASN A 829 18.19 7.42 -7.32
C ASN A 829 17.00 8.00 -8.06
N ARG A 830 16.99 9.32 -8.23
CA ARG A 830 16.08 9.99 -9.16
C ARG A 830 16.73 9.99 -10.54
N VAL A 831 15.99 9.50 -11.52
CA VAL A 831 16.45 9.41 -12.91
C VAL A 831 15.45 10.02 -13.89
N PHE A 832 15.99 10.52 -15.00
CA PHE A 832 15.26 11.06 -16.14
C PHE A 832 15.70 10.37 -17.42
N ILE A 833 14.78 10.20 -18.37
CA ILE A 833 15.10 9.61 -19.68
C ILE A 833 15.56 10.75 -20.60
N TYR A 834 16.82 10.72 -21.01
CA TYR A 834 17.45 11.74 -21.84
C TYR A 834 17.51 11.31 -23.31
N GLN A 835 17.63 12.32 -24.16
CA GLN A 835 18.01 12.15 -25.56
C GLN A 835 19.41 11.54 -25.66
N ASP A 836 19.62 10.74 -26.70
CA ASP A 836 20.90 10.04 -26.89
C ASP A 836 22.02 11.03 -27.24
N GLY A 837 23.25 10.71 -26.83
CA GLY A 837 24.44 11.53 -27.11
C GLY A 837 24.61 12.76 -26.22
N LEU A 838 23.73 12.99 -25.24
CA LEU A 838 23.90 14.05 -24.26
C LEU A 838 25.00 13.71 -23.24
N PRO A 839 25.81 14.71 -22.82
CA PRO A 839 26.91 14.48 -21.89
C PRO A 839 26.39 14.01 -20.52
N LYS A 840 27.19 13.17 -19.85
CA LYS A 840 26.91 12.63 -18.50
C LYS A 840 25.70 11.69 -18.41
N ALA A 841 25.13 11.27 -19.54
CA ALA A 841 24.15 10.19 -19.56
C ALA A 841 24.80 8.84 -19.19
N VAL A 842 24.00 7.95 -18.61
CA VAL A 842 24.40 6.58 -18.26
C VAL A 842 23.33 5.57 -18.67
N HIS A 843 23.76 4.35 -18.96
CA HIS A 843 22.88 3.20 -19.20
C HIS A 843 22.67 2.42 -17.91
N LEU A 844 21.42 2.23 -17.50
CA LEU A 844 21.09 1.70 -16.17
C LEU A 844 20.78 0.20 -16.18
N TYR A 845 21.32 -0.50 -15.19
CA TYR A 845 21.17 -1.93 -14.98
C TYR A 845 20.91 -2.25 -13.50
N SER A 846 20.49 -3.49 -13.24
CA SER A 846 20.31 -4.02 -11.88
C SER A 846 21.22 -5.23 -11.67
N ALA A 847 22.12 -5.16 -10.69
CA ALA A 847 22.87 -6.30 -10.19
C ALA A 847 22.03 -7.03 -9.13
N ALA A 848 21.67 -8.29 -9.36
CA ALA A 848 20.73 -9.02 -8.51
C ALA A 848 21.24 -10.38 -8.04
N ALA A 849 20.84 -10.77 -6.83
CA ALA A 849 21.04 -12.11 -6.27
C ALA A 849 19.94 -13.07 -6.74
N LYS A 850 20.12 -13.67 -7.93
CA LYS A 850 19.12 -14.52 -8.57
C LYS A 850 19.06 -15.90 -7.91
N LYS A 851 17.84 -16.36 -7.57
CA LYS A 851 17.60 -17.73 -7.11
C LYS A 851 17.68 -18.71 -8.26
N LEU A 852 18.46 -19.78 -8.09
CA LEU A 852 18.55 -20.87 -9.06
C LEU A 852 17.31 -21.77 -9.01
N THR A 853 16.76 -22.11 -10.16
CA THR A 853 15.62 -23.04 -10.27
C THR A 853 16.10 -24.50 -10.30
N PRO A 854 15.27 -25.48 -9.88
CA PRO A 854 15.62 -26.90 -9.99
C PRO A 854 16.00 -27.33 -11.42
N ALA A 855 15.33 -26.76 -12.43
CA ALA A 855 15.63 -27.03 -13.83
C ALA A 855 17.03 -26.54 -14.23
N MET A 856 17.44 -25.34 -13.79
CA MET A 856 18.80 -24.82 -14.03
C MET A 856 19.86 -25.71 -13.38
N LEU A 857 19.63 -26.11 -12.12
CA LEU A 857 20.55 -26.98 -11.38
C LEU A 857 20.72 -28.35 -12.06
N ASN A 858 19.61 -28.96 -12.48
CA ASN A 858 19.62 -30.24 -13.19
C ASN A 858 20.32 -30.15 -14.55
N LYS A 859 20.10 -29.07 -15.30
CA LYS A 859 20.80 -28.83 -16.57
C LYS A 859 22.31 -28.73 -16.34
N ARG A 860 22.75 -27.90 -15.40
CA ARG A 860 24.19 -27.73 -15.08
C ARG A 860 24.84 -29.02 -14.62
N LYS A 861 24.15 -29.80 -13.76
CA LYS A 861 24.62 -31.12 -13.33
C LYS A 861 24.80 -32.10 -14.50
N LYS A 862 23.87 -32.10 -15.47
CA LYS A 862 23.98 -32.92 -16.69
C LYS A 862 25.12 -32.46 -17.60
N SER A 863 25.38 -31.16 -17.66
CA SER A 863 26.46 -30.58 -18.47
C SER A 863 27.84 -30.61 -17.80
N GLY A 864 27.97 -31.05 -16.55
CA GLY A 864 29.23 -31.00 -15.79
C GLY A 864 29.68 -29.59 -15.42
N GLU A 865 28.78 -28.61 -15.45
CA GLU A 865 29.08 -27.21 -15.16
C GLU A 865 29.08 -26.92 -13.65
N ALA A 866 29.80 -25.87 -13.24
CA ALA A 866 29.73 -25.36 -11.88
C ALA A 866 28.29 -24.96 -11.52
N VAL A 867 27.84 -25.36 -10.32
CA VAL A 867 26.46 -25.15 -9.85
C VAL A 867 26.11 -23.66 -9.74
N ILE A 868 27.05 -22.84 -9.29
CA ILE A 868 26.92 -21.40 -9.12
C ILE A 868 27.87 -20.71 -10.09
N GLN A 869 27.36 -19.78 -10.90
CA GLN A 869 28.12 -19.03 -11.89
C GLN A 869 27.83 -17.55 -11.69
N HIS A 870 28.69 -16.84 -10.95
CA HIS A 870 28.52 -15.41 -10.73
C HIS A 870 28.94 -14.62 -11.96
N ASP A 871 28.08 -13.69 -12.39
CA ASP A 871 28.50 -12.55 -13.19
C ASP A 871 29.43 -11.68 -12.33
N GLN A 872 30.66 -11.46 -12.81
CA GLN A 872 31.69 -10.77 -12.03
C GLN A 872 31.41 -9.28 -11.85
N GLU A 873 30.78 -8.64 -12.84
CA GLU A 873 30.37 -7.25 -12.75
C GLU A 873 29.25 -7.09 -11.72
N ALA A 874 28.20 -7.91 -11.81
CA ALA A 874 27.12 -7.91 -10.84
C ALA A 874 27.64 -8.21 -9.42
N LEU A 875 28.57 -9.16 -9.28
CA LEU A 875 29.18 -9.46 -7.99
C LEU A 875 29.99 -8.27 -7.46
N SER A 876 30.67 -7.52 -8.32
CA SER A 876 31.45 -6.33 -7.94
C SER A 876 30.54 -5.19 -7.46
N VAL A 877 29.43 -4.95 -8.17
CA VAL A 877 28.39 -3.98 -7.75
C VAL A 877 27.78 -4.39 -6.41
N LEU A 878 27.40 -5.66 -6.25
CA LEU A 878 26.85 -6.17 -4.99
C LEU A 878 27.86 -6.05 -3.84
N LYS A 879 29.14 -6.39 -4.07
CA LYS A 879 30.21 -6.21 -3.08
C LYS A 879 30.38 -4.75 -2.67
N ALA A 880 30.37 -3.81 -3.63
CA ALA A 880 30.49 -2.38 -3.35
C ALA A 880 29.31 -1.82 -2.53
N ASN A 881 28.17 -2.51 -2.53
CA ASN A 881 27.00 -2.20 -1.72
C ASN A 881 26.92 -3.02 -0.41
N GLY A 882 27.99 -3.74 -0.04
CA GLY A 882 28.03 -4.57 1.17
C GLY A 882 27.27 -5.90 1.06
N LEU A 883 26.91 -6.33 -0.15
CA LEU A 883 26.09 -7.53 -0.44
C LEU A 883 26.90 -8.63 -1.16
N GLY A 884 28.20 -8.72 -0.91
CA GLY A 884 29.09 -9.68 -1.57
C GLY A 884 28.85 -11.15 -1.22
N ASN A 885 28.32 -11.42 -0.02
CA ASN A 885 28.03 -12.77 0.46
C ASN A 885 26.55 -13.14 0.22
N LEU A 886 26.28 -13.79 -0.92
CA LEU A 886 24.92 -14.14 -1.32
C LEU A 886 24.37 -15.34 -0.53
N ALA A 887 23.06 -15.35 -0.29
CA ALA A 887 22.38 -16.49 0.33
C ALA A 887 22.52 -17.79 -0.51
N LYS A 888 22.47 -18.94 0.15
CA LYS A 888 22.64 -20.27 -0.48
C LYS A 888 21.71 -20.46 -1.68
N GLY A 889 22.25 -21.00 -2.77
CA GLY A 889 21.50 -21.28 -4.00
C GLY A 889 21.21 -20.06 -4.86
N ARG A 890 22.00 -18.99 -4.71
CA ARG A 890 21.90 -17.76 -5.50
C ARG A 890 23.21 -17.43 -6.19
N GLU A 891 23.09 -16.78 -7.34
CA GLU A 891 24.23 -16.24 -8.09
C GLU A 891 24.02 -14.76 -8.41
N ALA A 892 25.11 -14.05 -8.64
CA ALA A 892 25.07 -12.64 -9.02
C ALA A 892 24.78 -12.56 -10.53
N THR A 893 23.81 -11.75 -10.93
CA THR A 893 23.41 -11.59 -12.33
C THR A 893 23.10 -10.14 -12.65
N VAL A 894 23.53 -9.65 -13.80
CA VAL A 894 23.03 -8.39 -14.37
C VAL A 894 21.63 -8.64 -14.95
N GLN A 895 20.70 -7.74 -14.67
CA GLN A 895 19.31 -7.78 -15.12
C GLN A 895 18.88 -6.41 -15.62
N LYS A 896 17.94 -6.39 -16.59
CA LYS A 896 17.25 -5.16 -16.97
C LYS A 896 16.39 -4.66 -15.82
N ILE A 897 16.29 -3.35 -15.67
CA ILE A 897 15.37 -2.73 -14.73
C ILE A 897 13.96 -2.78 -15.36
N PRO A 898 12.91 -3.22 -14.64
CA PRO A 898 11.56 -3.21 -15.16
C PRO A 898 11.17 -1.82 -15.69
N ASN A 899 10.51 -1.78 -16.84
CA ASN A 899 10.06 -0.56 -17.52
C ASN A 899 11.17 0.41 -17.95
N LEU A 900 12.44 -0.01 -17.98
CA LEU A 900 13.53 0.76 -18.56
C LEU A 900 14.32 -0.11 -19.55
N SER A 901 14.61 0.44 -20.72
CA SER A 901 15.55 -0.20 -21.65
C SER A 901 16.99 0.05 -21.18
N PRO A 902 17.86 -0.97 -21.19
CA PRO A 902 19.29 -0.78 -20.96
C PRO A 902 19.94 0.19 -21.95
N ASP A 903 19.41 0.29 -23.17
CA ASP A 903 19.98 1.12 -24.24
C ASP A 903 19.62 2.60 -24.10
N TRP A 904 18.77 2.98 -23.14
CA TRP A 904 18.38 4.38 -22.95
C TRP A 904 19.46 5.17 -22.22
N SER A 905 19.75 6.37 -22.72
CA SER A 905 20.51 7.40 -22.03
C SER A 905 19.72 7.95 -20.84
N MET A 906 20.23 7.77 -19.62
CA MET A 906 19.58 8.21 -18.40
C MET A 906 20.41 9.28 -17.68
N HIS A 907 19.75 10.30 -17.15
CA HIS A 907 20.37 11.28 -16.25
C HIS A 907 20.01 10.99 -14.80
N VAL A 908 21.00 11.05 -13.90
CA VAL A 908 20.81 10.87 -12.45
C VAL A 908 20.86 12.24 -11.77
N GLU A 909 19.79 12.63 -11.08
CA GLU A 909 19.67 13.95 -10.45
C GLU A 909 19.11 13.86 -9.03
N ASN A 910 20.00 13.64 -8.07
CA ASN A 910 19.63 13.43 -6.68
C ASN A 910 19.53 14.74 -5.87
N ARG A 911 19.82 15.91 -6.44
CA ARG A 911 19.57 17.21 -5.79
C ARG A 911 18.06 17.48 -5.66
N ALA A 912 17.66 18.46 -4.86
CA ALA A 912 16.25 18.82 -4.76
C ALA A 912 15.79 19.54 -6.04
N VAL A 913 15.04 18.86 -6.92
CA VAL A 913 14.52 19.48 -8.16
C VAL A 913 13.63 20.69 -7.87
N ASN A 914 12.99 20.72 -6.69
CA ASN A 914 12.20 21.87 -6.23
C ASN A 914 13.04 23.13 -5.94
N LEU A 915 14.37 23.01 -5.79
CA LEU A 915 15.28 24.10 -5.40
C LEU A 915 16.36 24.41 -6.44
N LEU A 916 16.40 23.65 -7.54
CA LEU A 916 17.27 23.94 -8.68
C LEU A 916 16.95 25.34 -9.24
N GLN A 917 17.97 26.01 -9.80
CA GLN A 917 17.73 27.25 -10.53
C GLN A 917 16.82 26.99 -11.74
N ALA A 918 16.05 27.98 -12.15
CA ALA A 918 15.10 27.83 -13.27
C ALA A 918 15.82 27.36 -14.53
N GLU A 919 17.01 27.88 -14.82
CA GLU A 919 17.82 27.51 -15.98
C GLU A 919 18.27 26.04 -15.92
N GLU A 920 18.57 25.51 -14.73
CA GLU A 920 18.91 24.10 -14.55
C GLU A 920 17.67 23.20 -14.74
N GLN A 921 16.51 23.63 -14.24
CA GLN A 921 15.26 22.90 -14.41
C GLN A 921 14.90 22.79 -15.90
N GLU A 922 14.95 23.92 -16.61
CA GLU A 922 14.69 23.97 -18.05
C GLU A 922 15.72 23.18 -18.85
N ALA A 923 17.01 23.24 -18.48
CA ALA A 923 18.03 22.43 -19.15
C ALA A 923 17.74 20.92 -19.04
N ILE A 924 17.26 20.45 -17.88
CA ILE A 924 16.85 19.04 -17.72
C ILE A 924 15.61 18.75 -18.56
N LEU A 925 14.60 19.63 -18.55
CA LEU A 925 13.36 19.45 -19.31
C LEU A 925 13.60 19.41 -20.83
N HIS A 926 14.45 20.29 -21.36
CA HIS A 926 14.83 20.31 -22.78
C HIS A 926 15.64 19.08 -23.21
N SER A 927 16.31 18.41 -22.26
CA SER A 927 17.10 17.20 -22.50
C SER A 927 16.27 15.92 -22.53
N LEU A 928 14.99 15.98 -22.14
CA LEU A 928 14.13 14.79 -22.05
C LEU A 928 13.83 14.19 -23.43
N ASP A 929 13.77 12.86 -23.48
CA ASP A 929 13.37 12.11 -24.66
C ASP A 929 11.89 11.74 -24.60
N TYR A 930 11.04 12.62 -25.15
CA TYR A 930 9.59 12.44 -25.16
C TYR A 930 9.16 11.18 -25.94
N ASP A 931 9.95 10.70 -26.91
CA ASP A 931 9.63 9.49 -27.66
C ASP A 931 9.75 8.23 -26.81
N LYS A 932 10.76 8.14 -25.94
CA LYS A 932 10.88 7.05 -24.96
C LYS A 932 9.80 7.10 -23.88
N TYR A 933 9.38 8.31 -23.44
CA TYR A 933 8.21 8.43 -22.55
C TYR A 933 6.92 7.98 -23.28
N LEU A 934 6.77 8.31 -24.56
CA LEU A 934 5.65 7.87 -25.40
C LEU A 934 5.61 6.35 -25.56
N ASP A 935 6.77 5.68 -25.67
CA ASP A 935 6.85 4.21 -25.67
C ASP A 935 6.30 3.59 -24.38
N LEU A 936 6.53 4.24 -23.23
CA LEU A 936 5.97 3.80 -21.96
C LEU A 936 4.45 3.98 -21.90
N VAL A 937 3.92 5.08 -22.43
CA VAL A 937 2.46 5.28 -22.57
C VAL A 937 1.85 4.21 -23.49
N ALA A 938 2.46 3.99 -24.65
CA ALA A 938 2.04 2.96 -25.60
C ALA A 938 2.05 1.57 -24.95
N SER A 939 3.13 1.22 -24.25
CA SER A 939 3.23 -0.08 -23.58
C SER A 939 2.18 -0.23 -22.47
N ALA A 940 1.90 0.83 -21.72
CA ALA A 940 0.88 0.82 -20.68
C ALA A 940 -0.52 0.59 -21.27
N TYR A 941 -0.86 1.24 -22.39
CA TYR A 941 -2.11 1.04 -23.11
C TYR A 941 -2.20 -0.37 -23.71
N GLU A 942 -1.24 -0.76 -24.55
CA GLU A 942 -1.25 -2.02 -25.31
C GLU A 942 -1.32 -3.26 -24.42
N LYS A 943 -0.58 -3.26 -23.30
CA LYS A 943 -0.51 -4.43 -22.41
C LYS A 943 -1.62 -4.48 -21.37
N ASN A 944 -2.20 -3.33 -21.01
CA ASN A 944 -3.09 -3.28 -19.85
C ASN A 944 -4.50 -2.77 -20.14
N TRP A 945 -4.72 -1.90 -21.12
CA TRP A 945 -6.00 -1.22 -21.33
C TRP A 945 -6.64 -1.54 -22.70
N ARG A 946 -5.85 -1.94 -23.69
CA ARG A 946 -6.35 -2.24 -25.02
C ARG A 946 -7.18 -3.54 -25.04
N ASN A 947 -8.33 -3.48 -25.70
CA ASN A 947 -9.17 -4.64 -25.97
C ASN A 947 -8.59 -5.46 -27.13
N LEU A 948 -8.34 -6.75 -26.89
CA LEU A 948 -7.81 -7.65 -27.92
C LEU A 948 -8.85 -7.94 -29.01
N THR A 949 -8.36 -8.12 -30.23
CA THR A 949 -9.13 -8.61 -31.39
C THR A 949 -8.46 -9.85 -31.97
N THR A 950 -9.17 -10.61 -32.81
CA THR A 950 -8.70 -11.88 -33.40
C THR A 950 -7.46 -11.77 -34.29
N SER A 951 -6.93 -10.57 -34.53
CA SER A 951 -5.81 -10.30 -35.45
C SER A 951 -4.51 -9.85 -34.76
N GLY A 952 -4.40 -9.94 -33.44
CA GLY A 952 -3.14 -9.66 -32.74
C GLY A 952 -2.15 -10.83 -32.77
N PRO A 953 -0.86 -10.64 -33.10
CA PRO A 953 0.15 -11.63 -32.78
C PRO A 953 0.21 -11.79 -31.26
N VAL A 954 0.32 -13.03 -30.80
CA VAL A 954 0.69 -13.34 -29.41
C VAL A 954 2.09 -12.76 -29.20
N LEU A 955 2.18 -11.62 -28.49
CA LEU A 955 3.45 -11.01 -28.09
C LEU A 955 4.14 -11.82 -27.00
#